data_AF-A0A3Q7EP27-F1
#
_entry.id   AF-A0A3Q7EP27-F1
#
_cell.length_a   1.000
_cell.length_b   1.000
_cell.length_c   1.000
_cell.angle_alpha   90.00
_cell.angle_beta   90.00
_cell.angle_gamma   90.00
#
_symmetry.space_group_name_H-M   'P 1'
#
loop_
_entity.id
_entity.type
_entity.pdbx_description
1 polymer ?
#
loop_
_entity_poly.entity_id
_entity_poly.type
_entity_poly.pdbx_seq_one_letter_code
_entity_poly.pdbx_strand_id
1 'polypeptide(L)'
;MASMSNQEEDYGVLLYYKYATIPDLEALFNFYESNCKCLSLLGRVRLSHNGVNVTVGGKLSALEEHIAAVKLNCLFEGTDFKLASCHEPSNDRVAVECGFTSLSIRIVKELVTLSSCPLPSSPPDISNAGKHLSAAEFHSVLHNVGNSQDKLIPSSDKGTVLIDARNLYETRIGKFYTPNVETLDPEIRQYSDLPSWIDNNSEKLHGNNILMYCTGGIRCEMASAYIRSKGAGFENVFQLYGGIQRYLEQFPDGGFFRGKNFVFDHRVSVGSSDSTILGTCLLCSSPFDDYSPRTRCTYCRMLVLICDNCREKDFSYVCELCQKNSQCIQPTSATEFDDSVEVSEVRELEAVSTSDRIAPSPLVSGPRTLRKLRILCLHGFRQNASGFKGRTASLAKKLKSIAELAFVDAPHELSFVYQIRRNCDSASEMENNRPPSENCSKKFSWLVAPDHKGKNDSDWKIADSPFDPLQYQKQTEGFDKSIAYVKDLYSKTGPFDGILGFSQGAAMAALVCLHQQKLKGEMEFRFAILCSGFAVNMNNCQQGSINVPSLHIFGNDKGKDRQIENQASRHLASVFENGCSVVIEHDFGHIIPTRPPYIDQIKEFLKRFIAYSTKKVYDAGQPTPATHPQLMKEGEITPGITSEEYMQRRKKLLDFLPENSLAIVAAAPTKMMTDVVPYNFRQDADYLYITGCQQPGGVAVLGHDCGLCMFMPEPSLQDVLWQGEVAGVDAALDIFKADLAYPISRLPEMLSRMIESSSIVFHNVKTTTSSYMELEAYRKAVNNCKVKDFSVYTHEARLVKSPAELKLMRDSASIACQALIHTMLYSKLFPDEGMLSAKFEYECRVRGAQRMAFNPVVGGGPNGSVIHYSRNDQKIKDGNLVLMDVGCELHGYVSDLTRTWPPFGNFSPVHEELYDLILETNKKCVEMCRPGTSIREIHRYSEEKLRRGFKEIGILKNDRRYALLNPTNIGHYLGMDVHDSSSIGYDRPLKPGVVITIEPGVYIPSLVDCPERFHGIGIRIEDEVLITESGYEVLTASIPKEIEHLESLLNNFASGGGTDTGAALS
;
A
#
# COMPACT_ATOMS: atom_id res chain seq x y z
N MET A 1 -44.40 23.15 40.99
CA MET A 1 -44.95 23.06 39.62
C MET A 1 -43.83 23.48 38.67
N ALA A 2 -43.50 22.77 37.60
CA ALA A 2 -44.12 21.56 37.05
C ALA A 2 -43.20 20.34 37.14
N SER A 3 -43.80 19.15 37.24
CA SER A 3 -43.14 17.89 36.88
C SER A 3 -43.03 17.84 35.36
N MET A 4 -41.81 17.78 34.81
CA MET A 4 -41.64 17.25 33.46
C MET A 4 -41.24 15.79 33.58
N SER A 5 -42.17 14.93 33.19
CA SER A 5 -41.95 13.49 32.99
C SER A 5 -40.77 13.28 32.05
N ASN A 6 -39.89 12.32 32.38
CA ASN A 6 -39.15 11.61 31.35
C ASN A 6 -40.18 10.86 30.49
N GLN A 7 -40.66 11.50 29.43
CA GLN A 7 -41.17 10.78 28.28
C GLN A 7 -39.94 10.12 27.64
N GLU A 8 -39.98 8.80 27.45
CA GLU A 8 -39.03 8.13 26.59
C GLU A 8 -39.24 8.72 25.18
N GLU A 9 -38.25 9.43 24.64
CA GLU A 9 -38.35 9.97 23.29
C GLU A 9 -38.38 8.82 22.29
N ASP A 10 -39.46 8.76 21.51
CA ASP A 10 -39.59 7.78 20.44
C ASP A 10 -38.48 7.96 19.40
N TYR A 11 -38.02 6.84 18.86
CA TYR A 11 -37.04 6.78 17.78
C TYR A 11 -37.72 6.45 16.45
N GLY A 12 -37.03 6.71 15.35
CA GLY A 12 -37.52 6.39 14.03
C GLY A 12 -36.45 6.30 12.95
N VAL A 13 -36.91 6.16 11.72
CA VAL A 13 -36.12 6.16 10.49
C VAL A 13 -36.70 7.14 9.49
N LEU A 14 -35.83 7.95 8.90
CA LEU A 14 -36.14 8.91 7.86
C LEU A 14 -35.51 8.46 6.54
N LEU A 15 -36.34 8.37 5.50
CA LEU A 15 -35.95 8.04 4.14
C LEU A 15 -36.38 9.17 3.19
N TYR A 16 -35.45 9.65 2.36
CA TYR A 16 -35.77 10.54 1.24
C TYR A 16 -34.66 10.55 0.20
N TYR A 17 -35.00 11.05 -0.98
CA TYR A 17 -34.06 11.31 -2.05
C TYR A 17 -34.53 12.55 -2.82
N LYS A 18 -33.60 13.17 -3.53
CA LYS A 18 -33.89 14.26 -4.48
C LYS A 18 -32.88 14.15 -5.60
N TYR A 19 -33.37 13.98 -6.83
CA TYR A 19 -32.55 14.25 -8.01
C TYR A 19 -32.60 15.75 -8.29
N ALA A 20 -31.43 16.38 -8.35
CA ALA A 20 -31.24 17.80 -8.63
C ALA A 20 -29.76 18.03 -8.97
N THR A 21 -29.46 18.97 -9.87
CA THR A 21 -28.07 19.37 -10.12
C THR A 21 -27.51 20.06 -8.88
N ILE A 22 -26.49 19.47 -8.26
CA ILE A 22 -25.82 20.01 -7.07
C ILE A 22 -24.63 20.86 -7.53
N PRO A 23 -24.68 22.20 -7.40
CA PRO A 23 -23.62 23.09 -7.89
C PRO A 23 -22.34 23.00 -7.05
N ASP A 24 -22.49 22.83 -5.73
CA ASP A 24 -21.39 22.64 -4.79
C ASP A 24 -21.64 21.36 -3.97
N LEU A 25 -20.89 20.31 -4.30
CA LEU A 25 -21.03 18.99 -3.68
C LEU A 25 -20.28 18.91 -2.34
N GLU A 26 -19.29 19.78 -2.12
CA GLU A 26 -18.46 19.81 -0.91
C GLU A 26 -19.16 20.58 0.21
N ALA A 27 -19.73 21.75 -0.09
CA ALA A 27 -20.62 22.46 0.84
C ALA A 27 -21.81 21.58 1.27
N LEU A 28 -22.37 20.80 0.33
CA LEU A 28 -23.46 19.87 0.64
C LEU A 28 -22.98 18.69 1.50
N PHE A 29 -21.78 18.15 1.24
CA PHE A 29 -21.18 17.12 2.09
C PHE A 29 -20.98 17.64 3.52
N ASN A 30 -20.42 18.84 3.67
CA ASN A 30 -20.17 19.48 4.96
C ASN A 30 -21.47 19.81 5.71
N PHE A 31 -22.53 20.22 5.00
CA PHE A 31 -23.88 20.37 5.58
C PHE A 31 -24.38 19.05 6.17
N TYR A 32 -24.36 17.97 5.38
CA TYR A 32 -24.81 16.65 5.86
C TYR A 32 -23.94 16.11 6.99
N GLU A 33 -22.63 16.34 6.94
CA GLU A 33 -21.71 15.89 7.97
C GLU A 33 -21.91 16.62 9.29
N SER A 34 -21.99 17.95 9.25
CA SER A 34 -22.27 18.77 10.44
C SER A 34 -23.65 18.47 11.02
N ASN A 35 -24.70 18.51 10.19
CA ASN A 35 -26.09 18.35 10.63
C ASN A 35 -26.34 16.96 11.24
N CYS A 36 -25.96 15.89 10.53
CA CYS A 36 -26.18 14.53 11.04
C CYS A 36 -25.31 14.19 12.26
N LYS A 37 -24.07 14.71 12.36
CA LYS A 37 -23.24 14.52 13.57
C LYS A 37 -23.82 15.27 14.77
N CYS A 38 -24.21 16.53 14.59
CA CYS A 38 -24.81 17.36 15.66
C CYS A 38 -26.08 16.71 16.22
N LEU A 39 -26.96 16.25 15.34
CA LEU A 39 -28.22 15.57 15.67
C LEU A 39 -28.04 14.09 16.08
N SER A 40 -26.79 13.61 16.21
CA SER A 40 -26.44 12.23 16.58
C SER A 40 -27.11 11.15 15.73
N LEU A 41 -27.37 11.45 14.44
CA LEU A 41 -28.04 10.55 13.51
C LEU A 41 -27.06 9.51 12.95
N LEU A 42 -27.50 8.26 12.94
CA LEU A 42 -26.76 7.15 12.35
C LEU A 42 -27.43 6.77 11.03
N GLY A 43 -26.66 6.43 9.99
CA GLY A 43 -27.27 6.20 8.69
C GLY A 43 -26.33 6.16 7.50
N ARG A 44 -26.91 6.29 6.32
CA ARG A 44 -26.21 6.45 5.05
C ARG A 44 -26.73 7.68 4.33
N VAL A 45 -25.80 8.55 3.97
CA VAL A 45 -26.03 9.69 3.06
C VAL A 45 -25.18 9.41 1.81
N ARG A 46 -25.82 9.42 0.64
CA ARG A 46 -25.14 9.37 -0.66
C ARG A 46 -25.37 10.67 -1.39
N LEU A 47 -24.28 11.31 -1.81
CA LEU A 47 -24.30 12.57 -2.54
C LEU A 47 -23.68 12.36 -3.91
N SER A 48 -24.24 12.95 -4.95
CA SER A 48 -23.60 13.07 -6.26
C SER A 48 -23.94 14.44 -6.87
N HIS A 49 -23.27 14.79 -7.98
CA HIS A 49 -23.62 16.00 -8.73
C HIS A 49 -25.08 16.02 -9.22
N ASN A 50 -25.77 14.87 -9.22
CA ASN A 50 -27.15 14.72 -9.68
C ASN A 50 -28.15 14.53 -8.52
N GLY A 51 -27.73 14.71 -7.26
CA GLY A 51 -28.65 14.82 -6.12
C GLY A 51 -28.20 14.13 -4.83
N VAL A 52 -29.18 13.69 -4.04
CA VAL A 52 -28.97 13.01 -2.75
C VAL A 52 -29.89 11.79 -2.57
N ASN A 53 -29.40 10.80 -1.81
CA ASN A 53 -30.17 9.65 -1.35
C ASN A 53 -29.81 9.38 0.12
N VAL A 54 -30.79 9.49 1.01
CA VAL A 54 -30.60 9.56 2.47
C VAL A 54 -31.45 8.49 3.16
N THR A 55 -30.83 7.79 4.10
CA THR A 55 -31.51 6.89 5.04
C THR A 55 -30.82 7.02 6.38
N VAL A 56 -31.46 7.69 7.34
CA VAL A 56 -30.91 7.97 8.67
C VAL A 56 -31.91 7.60 9.75
N GLY A 57 -31.42 7.14 10.90
CA GLY A 57 -32.22 6.81 12.08
C GLY A 57 -31.67 7.49 13.32
N GLY A 58 -32.55 7.70 14.29
CA GLY A 58 -32.27 8.45 15.52
C GLY A 58 -33.58 8.76 16.26
N LYS A 59 -33.52 9.70 17.20
CA LYS A 59 -34.71 10.23 17.89
C LYS A 59 -35.64 10.94 16.90
N LEU A 60 -36.95 10.83 17.06
CA LEU A 60 -37.91 11.50 16.17
C LEU A 60 -37.71 13.02 16.15
N SER A 61 -37.49 13.65 17.31
CA SER A 61 -37.15 15.08 17.43
C SER A 61 -35.94 15.47 16.57
N ALA A 62 -34.84 14.72 16.68
CA ALA A 62 -33.63 14.92 15.87
C ALA A 62 -33.87 14.69 14.36
N LEU A 63 -34.77 13.78 13.98
CA LEU A 63 -35.15 13.57 12.58
C LEU A 63 -36.04 14.70 12.04
N GLU A 64 -36.92 15.27 12.86
CA GLU A 64 -37.72 16.45 12.51
C GLU A 64 -36.86 17.71 12.38
N GLU A 65 -35.89 17.92 13.28
CA GLU A 65 -34.88 18.97 13.16
C GLU A 65 -34.05 18.81 11.88
N HIS A 66 -33.66 17.58 11.52
CA HIS A 66 -32.98 17.29 10.26
C HIS A 66 -33.85 17.62 9.04
N ILE A 67 -35.15 17.27 9.06
CA ILE A 67 -36.09 17.65 7.99
C ILE A 67 -36.21 19.17 7.88
N ALA A 68 -36.32 19.89 9.00
CA ALA A 68 -36.39 21.34 9.01
C ALA A 68 -35.13 21.99 8.41
N ALA A 69 -33.94 21.53 8.83
CA ALA A 69 -32.66 22.00 8.30
C ALA A 69 -32.52 21.75 6.78
N VAL A 70 -32.97 20.59 6.28
CA VAL A 70 -32.93 20.26 4.85
C VAL A 70 -33.94 21.12 4.06
N LYS A 71 -35.13 21.39 4.61
CA LYS A 71 -36.16 22.25 3.98
C LYS A 71 -35.75 23.72 3.84
N LEU A 72 -34.81 24.21 4.63
CA LEU A 72 -34.25 25.57 4.47
C LEU A 72 -33.40 25.73 3.20
N ASN A 73 -32.96 24.62 2.59
CA ASN A 73 -32.20 24.65 1.34
C ASN A 73 -33.13 24.41 0.14
N CYS A 74 -33.24 25.41 -0.74
CA CYS A 74 -34.13 25.41 -1.90
C CYS A 74 -33.90 24.25 -2.88
N LEU A 75 -32.69 23.64 -2.91
CA LEU A 75 -32.41 22.43 -3.70
C LEU A 75 -33.32 21.25 -3.32
N PHE A 76 -33.84 21.23 -2.09
CA PHE A 76 -34.70 20.18 -1.56
C PHE A 76 -36.18 20.57 -1.47
N GLU A 77 -36.61 21.67 -2.12
CA GLU A 77 -38.02 22.01 -2.23
C GLU A 77 -38.83 20.87 -2.88
N GLY A 78 -40.02 20.58 -2.35
CA GLY A 78 -40.87 19.47 -2.80
C GLY A 78 -40.30 18.06 -2.55
N THR A 79 -39.31 17.89 -1.67
CA THR A 79 -38.77 16.56 -1.32
C THR A 79 -39.78 15.73 -0.51
N ASP A 80 -39.99 14.48 -0.93
CA ASP A 80 -40.89 13.52 -0.28
C ASP A 80 -40.21 12.82 0.90
N PHE A 81 -40.25 13.46 2.07
CA PHE A 81 -39.73 12.94 3.34
C PHE A 81 -40.65 11.85 3.91
N LYS A 82 -40.09 10.65 4.11
CA LYS A 82 -40.79 9.49 4.67
C LYS A 82 -40.21 9.18 6.05
N LEU A 83 -40.90 9.62 7.10
CA LEU A 83 -40.55 9.40 8.50
C LEU A 83 -41.43 8.28 9.06
N ALA A 84 -40.83 7.30 9.72
CA ALA A 84 -41.53 6.20 10.39
C ALA A 84 -40.97 6.03 11.82
N SER A 85 -41.85 5.80 12.79
CA SER A 85 -41.48 5.52 14.18
C SER A 85 -41.20 4.04 14.43
N CYS A 86 -40.42 3.75 15.47
CA CYS A 86 -40.12 2.41 15.96
C CYS A 86 -40.97 2.09 17.20
N HIS A 87 -41.40 0.85 17.38
CA HIS A 87 -42.12 0.40 18.58
C HIS A 87 -41.14 -0.22 19.60
N GLU A 88 -41.26 0.14 20.88
CA GLU A 88 -40.32 -0.18 21.98
C GLU A 88 -38.84 0.27 21.79
N PRO A 89 -38.58 1.59 21.66
CA PRO A 89 -37.28 2.08 21.26
C PRO A 89 -36.24 2.15 22.39
N SER A 90 -34.99 1.84 22.04
CA SER A 90 -33.80 2.31 22.75
C SER A 90 -32.70 2.59 21.73
N ASN A 91 -31.72 3.44 22.06
CA ASN A 91 -30.69 3.84 21.09
C ASN A 91 -29.93 2.62 20.52
N ASP A 92 -29.59 1.67 21.40
CA ASP A 92 -28.94 0.41 21.01
C ASP A 92 -29.88 -0.49 20.21
N ARG A 93 -31.17 -0.60 20.59
CA ARG A 93 -32.15 -1.31 19.77
C ARG A 93 -32.25 -0.70 18.37
N VAL A 94 -32.33 0.62 18.23
CA VAL A 94 -32.45 1.28 16.92
C VAL A 94 -31.16 1.11 16.09
N ALA A 95 -29.97 1.16 16.70
CA ALA A 95 -28.73 0.81 16.01
C ALA A 95 -28.68 -0.68 15.58
N VAL A 96 -29.30 -1.58 16.35
CA VAL A 96 -29.40 -3.03 16.09
C VAL A 96 -30.58 -3.40 15.15
N GLU A 97 -31.62 -2.59 15.09
CA GLU A 97 -32.87 -2.78 14.35
C GLU A 97 -32.92 -1.96 13.07
N CYS A 98 -32.04 -0.97 12.90
CA CYS A 98 -31.84 -0.19 11.67
C CYS A 98 -30.39 -0.26 11.14
N GLY A 99 -29.51 -1.02 11.80
CA GLY A 99 -28.21 -1.42 11.25
C GLY A 99 -27.16 -0.35 11.08
N PHE A 100 -27.51 0.87 11.41
CA PHE A 100 -26.65 2.03 11.38
C PHE A 100 -25.77 1.99 12.62
N THR A 101 -24.79 1.07 12.61
CA THR A 101 -23.73 1.01 13.63
C THR A 101 -22.77 2.19 13.54
N SER A 102 -22.86 2.99 12.47
CA SER A 102 -22.19 4.28 12.31
C SER A 102 -22.90 5.12 11.25
N LEU A 103 -22.65 6.44 11.27
CA LEU A 103 -22.97 7.33 10.15
C LEU A 103 -21.97 7.09 8.99
N SER A 104 -22.46 7.03 7.76
CA SER A 104 -21.66 6.85 6.54
C SER A 104 -22.13 7.80 5.44
N ILE A 105 -21.51 8.97 5.37
CA ILE A 105 -21.69 9.95 4.29
C ILE A 105 -20.66 9.67 3.19
N ARG A 106 -21.10 9.62 1.93
CA ARG A 106 -20.22 9.34 0.78
C ARG A 106 -20.62 10.11 -0.46
N ILE A 107 -19.63 10.74 -1.09
CA ILE A 107 -19.72 11.13 -2.49
C ILE A 107 -19.68 9.86 -3.35
N VAL A 108 -20.62 9.74 -4.29
CA VAL A 108 -20.77 8.60 -5.21
C VAL A 108 -20.98 9.10 -6.63
N LYS A 109 -20.53 8.32 -7.62
CA LYS A 109 -20.75 8.67 -9.05
C LYS A 109 -22.24 8.66 -9.42
N GLU A 110 -23.00 7.71 -8.87
CA GLU A 110 -24.44 7.55 -9.10
C GLU A 110 -25.12 7.26 -7.76
N LEU A 111 -26.26 7.92 -7.47
CA LEU A 111 -27.05 7.66 -6.25
C LEU A 111 -27.54 6.22 -6.18
N VAL A 112 -27.92 5.70 -7.34
CA VAL A 112 -28.33 4.33 -7.63
C VAL A 112 -27.50 3.85 -8.81
N THR A 113 -26.66 2.83 -8.62
CA THR A 113 -25.74 2.35 -9.66
C THR A 113 -26.49 1.60 -10.75
N LEU A 114 -26.63 2.21 -11.93
CA LEU A 114 -27.46 1.68 -13.01
C LEU A 114 -26.71 0.69 -13.91
N SER A 115 -25.42 0.91 -14.19
CA SER A 115 -24.65 0.10 -15.16
C SER A 115 -23.41 -0.55 -14.56
N SER A 116 -23.12 -1.77 -14.99
CA SER A 116 -21.84 -2.45 -14.77
C SER A 116 -20.87 -2.11 -15.91
N CYS A 117 -19.58 -1.85 -15.61
CA CYS A 117 -18.60 -1.40 -16.61
C CYS A 117 -18.49 -2.28 -17.87
N PRO A 118 -18.17 -1.69 -19.05
CA PRO A 118 -17.91 -0.26 -19.28
C PRO A 118 -19.19 0.58 -19.28
N LEU A 119 -19.09 1.82 -18.78
CA LEU A 119 -20.20 2.76 -18.78
C LEU A 119 -20.55 3.19 -20.21
N PRO A 120 -21.85 3.36 -20.54
CA PRO A 120 -22.26 4.17 -21.68
C PRO A 120 -21.64 5.58 -21.59
N SER A 121 -21.45 6.23 -22.73
CA SER A 121 -20.79 7.54 -22.86
C SER A 121 -21.48 8.67 -22.07
N SER A 122 -22.75 8.50 -21.70
CA SER A 122 -23.45 9.32 -20.69
C SER A 122 -24.50 8.47 -19.94
N PRO A 123 -24.76 8.75 -18.65
CA PRO A 123 -25.91 8.17 -17.94
C PRO A 123 -27.23 8.81 -18.45
N PRO A 124 -28.39 8.13 -18.28
CA PRO A 124 -29.68 8.67 -18.70
C PRO A 124 -30.00 10.01 -18.01
N ASP A 125 -30.49 10.98 -18.78
CA ASP A 125 -30.94 12.26 -18.22
C ASP A 125 -32.24 12.06 -17.44
N ILE A 126 -32.22 12.49 -16.18
CA ILE A 126 -33.34 12.42 -15.25
C ILE A 126 -34.51 13.32 -15.69
N SER A 127 -34.27 14.34 -16.52
CA SER A 127 -35.33 15.14 -17.14
C SER A 127 -36.26 14.30 -18.03
N ASN A 128 -35.76 13.15 -18.52
CA ASN A 128 -36.49 12.19 -19.32
C ASN A 128 -37.13 11.05 -18.49
N ALA A 129 -37.23 11.19 -17.16
CA ALA A 129 -37.92 10.20 -16.31
C ALA A 129 -39.40 10.03 -16.70
N GLY A 130 -39.99 8.89 -16.34
CA GLY A 130 -41.40 8.58 -16.59
C GLY A 130 -42.35 9.45 -15.77
N LYS A 131 -43.58 9.62 -16.24
CA LYS A 131 -44.59 10.43 -15.55
C LYS A 131 -44.93 9.80 -14.19
N HIS A 132 -44.80 10.58 -13.12
CA HIS A 132 -45.26 10.17 -11.80
C HIS A 132 -46.78 10.04 -11.74
N LEU A 133 -47.26 8.95 -11.17
CA LEU A 133 -48.66 8.74 -10.79
C LEU A 133 -48.73 8.64 -9.26
N SER A 134 -49.69 9.34 -8.64
CA SER A 134 -50.02 9.12 -7.23
C SER A 134 -50.50 7.68 -7.00
N ALA A 135 -50.49 7.21 -5.75
CA ALA A 135 -50.94 5.86 -5.44
C ALA A 135 -52.40 5.60 -5.87
N ALA A 136 -53.30 6.58 -5.73
CA ALA A 136 -54.67 6.50 -6.25
C ALA A 136 -54.75 6.41 -7.78
N GLU A 137 -54.00 7.24 -8.52
CA GLU A 137 -53.98 7.17 -9.99
C GLU A 137 -53.39 5.85 -10.48
N PHE A 138 -52.30 5.39 -9.85
CA PHE A 138 -51.66 4.10 -10.16
C PHE A 138 -52.62 2.93 -9.88
N HIS A 139 -53.37 2.97 -8.77
CA HIS A 139 -54.41 1.99 -8.46
C HIS A 139 -55.53 2.00 -9.50
N SER A 140 -56.03 3.19 -9.86
CA SER A 140 -57.09 3.37 -10.87
C SER A 140 -56.68 2.79 -12.22
N VAL A 141 -55.47 3.12 -12.69
CA VAL A 141 -54.93 2.59 -13.95
C VAL A 141 -54.90 1.06 -13.92
N LEU A 142 -54.36 0.44 -12.87
CA LEU A 142 -54.29 -1.02 -12.73
C LEU A 142 -55.67 -1.69 -12.66
N HIS A 143 -56.67 -1.01 -12.08
CA HIS A 143 -58.05 -1.49 -12.02
C HIS A 143 -58.77 -1.41 -13.38
N ASN A 144 -58.51 -0.36 -14.16
CA ASN A 144 -59.27 -0.03 -15.36
C ASN A 144 -58.69 -0.60 -16.66
N VAL A 145 -57.53 -1.26 -16.65
CA VAL A 145 -56.96 -1.87 -17.86
C VAL A 145 -57.96 -2.85 -18.49
N GLY A 146 -58.35 -2.57 -19.74
CA GLY A 146 -59.37 -3.30 -20.50
C GLY A 146 -60.73 -2.59 -20.60
N ASN A 147 -61.01 -1.58 -19.77
CA ASN A 147 -62.24 -0.77 -19.83
C ASN A 147 -61.98 0.57 -20.54
N SER A 148 -62.78 0.89 -21.56
CA SER A 148 -62.61 2.07 -22.45
C SER A 148 -62.91 3.44 -21.82
N GLN A 149 -62.72 3.61 -20.49
CA GLN A 149 -63.06 4.83 -19.75
C GLN A 149 -61.87 5.52 -19.06
N ASP A 150 -60.68 4.94 -19.01
CA ASP A 150 -59.56 5.60 -18.33
C ASP A 150 -59.00 6.76 -19.16
N LYS A 151 -58.87 7.93 -18.52
CA LYS A 151 -58.37 9.18 -19.11
C LYS A 151 -56.97 9.56 -18.62
N LEU A 152 -56.37 8.79 -17.72
CA LEU A 152 -55.10 9.14 -17.05
C LEU A 152 -53.85 8.81 -17.87
N ILE A 153 -53.95 7.80 -18.74
CA ILE A 153 -52.88 7.32 -19.63
C ILE A 153 -53.36 7.24 -21.10
N PRO A 154 -52.48 7.42 -22.10
CA PRO A 154 -52.85 7.30 -23.51
C PRO A 154 -53.28 5.88 -23.90
N SER A 155 -54.08 5.75 -24.95
CA SER A 155 -54.34 4.46 -25.60
C SER A 155 -53.06 3.94 -26.27
N SER A 156 -52.58 2.77 -25.82
CA SER A 156 -51.41 2.07 -26.37
C SER A 156 -51.76 1.11 -27.50
N ASP A 157 -50.86 0.90 -28.45
CA ASP A 157 -51.05 -0.03 -29.57
C ASP A 157 -51.06 -1.52 -29.18
N LYS A 158 -50.39 -1.89 -28.07
CA LYS A 158 -50.30 -3.29 -27.62
C LYS A 158 -50.98 -3.62 -26.28
N GLY A 159 -51.02 -2.69 -25.33
CA GLY A 159 -51.55 -2.94 -23.98
C GLY A 159 -50.73 -2.30 -22.87
N THR A 160 -50.87 -2.82 -21.65
CA THR A 160 -50.24 -2.27 -20.43
C THR A 160 -49.45 -3.35 -19.70
N VAL A 161 -48.23 -3.02 -19.27
CA VAL A 161 -47.31 -3.91 -18.53
C VAL A 161 -46.80 -3.24 -17.27
N LEU A 162 -46.47 -4.03 -16.24
CA LEU A 162 -46.03 -3.55 -14.93
C LEU A 162 -44.66 -4.12 -14.56
N ILE A 163 -43.63 -3.29 -14.42
CA ILE A 163 -42.26 -3.72 -14.09
C ILE A 163 -41.96 -3.56 -12.60
N ASP A 164 -41.49 -4.62 -11.96
CA ASP A 164 -40.90 -4.55 -10.61
C ASP A 164 -39.41 -4.20 -10.68
N ALA A 165 -39.04 -2.95 -10.39
CA ALA A 165 -37.66 -2.47 -10.47
C ALA A 165 -36.81 -2.79 -9.22
N ARG A 166 -37.10 -3.91 -8.53
CA ARG A 166 -36.41 -4.35 -7.31
C ARG A 166 -35.59 -5.63 -7.51
N ASN A 167 -34.74 -5.95 -6.53
CA ASN A 167 -34.00 -7.22 -6.56
C ASN A 167 -34.91 -8.38 -6.13
N LEU A 168 -34.62 -9.61 -6.56
CA LEU A 168 -35.45 -10.79 -6.28
C LEU A 168 -35.72 -11.06 -4.79
N TYR A 169 -34.81 -10.68 -3.87
CA TYR A 169 -35.08 -10.84 -2.44
C TYR A 169 -36.15 -9.86 -1.92
N GLU A 170 -36.43 -8.78 -2.63
CA GLU A 170 -37.48 -7.80 -2.31
C GLU A 170 -38.82 -8.26 -2.90
N THR A 171 -38.84 -8.77 -4.14
CA THR A 171 -40.06 -9.22 -4.84
C THR A 171 -40.68 -10.48 -4.23
N ARG A 172 -39.85 -11.34 -3.64
CA ARG A 172 -40.23 -12.63 -3.02
C ARG A 172 -41.14 -12.52 -1.80
N ILE A 173 -41.04 -11.45 -1.02
CA ILE A 173 -41.86 -11.28 0.20
C ILE A 173 -43.07 -10.38 -0.02
N GLY A 174 -43.10 -9.59 -1.10
CA GLY A 174 -44.25 -8.78 -1.47
C GLY A 174 -44.10 -8.17 -2.85
N LYS A 175 -45.18 -8.19 -3.63
CA LYS A 175 -45.25 -7.66 -5.01
C LYS A 175 -46.67 -7.30 -5.41
N PHE A 176 -46.83 -6.53 -6.49
CA PHE A 176 -48.14 -6.29 -7.09
C PHE A 176 -48.67 -7.56 -7.77
N TYR A 177 -49.95 -7.83 -7.57
CA TYR A 177 -50.73 -8.87 -8.24
C TYR A 177 -51.97 -8.24 -8.87
N THR A 178 -52.00 -8.23 -10.20
CA THR A 178 -52.99 -7.51 -11.01
C THR A 178 -53.56 -8.47 -12.05
N PRO A 179 -54.87 -8.83 -12.00
CA PRO A 179 -55.42 -9.88 -12.85
C PRO A 179 -55.43 -9.51 -14.35
N ASN A 180 -55.46 -8.22 -14.68
CA ASN A 180 -55.59 -7.70 -16.04
C ASN A 180 -54.29 -7.08 -16.61
N VAL A 181 -53.17 -7.16 -15.88
CA VAL A 181 -51.88 -6.53 -16.26
C VAL A 181 -50.74 -7.51 -16.00
N GLU A 182 -49.91 -7.76 -17.01
CA GLU A 182 -48.72 -8.61 -16.85
C GLU A 182 -47.69 -7.90 -15.95
N THR A 183 -47.42 -8.49 -14.78
CA THR A 183 -46.32 -8.06 -13.91
C THR A 183 -45.02 -8.76 -14.32
N LEU A 184 -44.13 -8.01 -14.93
CA LEU A 184 -42.78 -8.44 -15.30
C LEU A 184 -41.86 -8.34 -14.08
N ASP A 185 -41.43 -9.50 -13.55
CA ASP A 185 -40.37 -9.61 -12.54
C ASP A 185 -39.02 -9.86 -13.24
N PRO A 186 -38.06 -8.92 -13.19
CA PRO A 186 -36.74 -9.09 -13.79
C PRO A 186 -35.85 -10.17 -13.13
N GLU A 187 -36.24 -10.68 -11.96
CA GLU A 187 -35.45 -11.56 -11.08
C GLU A 187 -33.99 -11.10 -10.86
N ILE A 188 -33.70 -9.79 -10.90
CA ILE A 188 -32.34 -9.27 -10.82
C ILE A 188 -31.69 -9.47 -9.44
N ARG A 189 -30.38 -9.70 -9.42
CA ARG A 189 -29.61 -9.90 -8.17
C ARG A 189 -29.21 -8.57 -7.54
N GLN A 190 -28.89 -7.61 -8.39
CA GLN A 190 -28.51 -6.25 -8.07
C GLN A 190 -29.12 -5.31 -9.11
N TYR A 191 -29.41 -4.07 -8.72
CA TYR A 191 -30.08 -3.11 -9.60
C TYR A 191 -29.31 -2.80 -10.90
N SER A 192 -27.97 -2.93 -10.87
CA SER A 192 -27.11 -2.74 -12.05
C SER A 192 -27.21 -3.85 -13.12
N ASP A 193 -28.04 -4.88 -12.89
CA ASP A 193 -28.39 -5.90 -13.87
C ASP A 193 -29.65 -5.50 -14.67
N LEU A 194 -30.41 -4.49 -14.22
CA LEU A 194 -31.71 -4.11 -14.80
C LEU A 194 -31.62 -3.59 -16.25
N PRO A 195 -30.64 -2.75 -16.67
CA PRO A 195 -30.53 -2.32 -18.06
C PRO A 195 -30.41 -3.49 -19.03
N SER A 196 -29.57 -4.47 -18.73
CA SER A 196 -29.40 -5.66 -19.56
C SER A 196 -30.67 -6.51 -19.64
N TRP A 197 -31.47 -6.58 -18.57
CA TRP A 197 -32.78 -7.21 -18.63
C TRP A 197 -33.77 -6.42 -19.51
N ILE A 198 -33.78 -5.09 -19.38
CA ILE A 198 -34.60 -4.18 -20.21
C ILE A 198 -34.22 -4.33 -21.69
N ASP A 199 -32.93 -4.33 -22.02
CA ASP A 199 -32.42 -4.54 -23.37
C ASP A 199 -32.92 -5.86 -23.94
N ASN A 200 -32.67 -6.96 -23.23
CA ASN A 200 -33.07 -8.31 -23.64
C ASN A 200 -34.60 -8.54 -23.69
N ASN A 201 -35.42 -7.64 -23.13
CA ASN A 201 -36.88 -7.71 -23.16
C ASN A 201 -37.51 -6.51 -23.91
N SER A 202 -36.74 -5.77 -24.71
CA SER A 202 -37.19 -4.54 -25.38
C SER A 202 -38.49 -4.74 -26.19
N GLU A 203 -38.68 -5.90 -26.82
CA GLU A 203 -39.89 -6.24 -27.62
C GLU A 203 -41.18 -6.31 -26.80
N LYS A 204 -41.10 -6.73 -25.53
CA LYS A 204 -42.22 -6.78 -24.57
C LYS A 204 -42.60 -5.39 -24.07
N LEU A 205 -41.69 -4.43 -24.16
CA LEU A 205 -41.87 -3.08 -23.67
C LEU A 205 -42.30 -2.12 -24.80
N HIS A 206 -41.76 -2.30 -26.00
CA HIS A 206 -42.04 -1.44 -27.16
C HIS A 206 -43.53 -1.43 -27.56
N GLY A 207 -44.16 -0.25 -27.51
CA GLY A 207 -45.56 -0.01 -27.86
C GLY A 207 -46.58 -0.27 -26.75
N ASN A 208 -46.13 -0.64 -25.54
CA ASN A 208 -46.97 -0.79 -24.36
C ASN A 208 -46.96 0.47 -23.49
N ASN A 209 -48.01 0.65 -22.69
CA ASN A 209 -47.97 1.52 -21.52
C ASN A 209 -47.17 0.81 -20.42
N ILE A 210 -46.03 1.36 -20.03
CA ILE A 210 -45.10 0.75 -19.07
C ILE A 210 -45.27 1.41 -17.71
N LEU A 211 -45.93 0.74 -16.77
CA LEU A 211 -45.92 1.14 -15.37
C LEU A 211 -44.71 0.50 -14.67
N MET A 212 -44.14 1.18 -13.68
CA MET A 212 -43.11 0.59 -12.83
C MET A 212 -43.18 1.07 -11.38
N TYR A 213 -42.61 0.25 -10.49
CA TYR A 213 -42.54 0.54 -9.07
C TYR A 213 -41.25 0.02 -8.43
N CYS A 214 -40.90 0.59 -7.30
CA CYS A 214 -39.89 0.08 -6.39
C CYS A 214 -40.24 0.50 -4.95
N THR A 215 -39.43 0.12 -3.97
CA THR A 215 -39.68 0.34 -2.53
C THR A 215 -40.07 1.79 -2.18
N GLY A 216 -39.33 2.78 -2.68
CA GLY A 216 -39.47 4.19 -2.25
C GLY A 216 -39.38 5.25 -3.36
N GLY A 217 -39.44 4.85 -4.64
CA GLY A 217 -39.42 5.74 -5.81
C GLY A 217 -38.07 5.80 -6.55
N ILE A 218 -36.96 6.05 -5.84
CA ILE A 218 -35.65 6.45 -6.42
C ILE A 218 -35.13 5.60 -7.60
N ARG A 219 -35.36 4.29 -7.61
CA ARG A 219 -34.91 3.42 -8.72
C ARG A 219 -35.71 3.66 -10.00
N CYS A 220 -37.01 3.90 -9.88
CA CYS A 220 -37.90 4.11 -11.01
C CYS A 220 -37.51 5.36 -11.82
N GLU A 221 -36.96 6.39 -11.18
CA GLU A 221 -36.49 7.60 -11.85
C GLU A 221 -35.45 7.27 -12.94
N MET A 222 -34.41 6.52 -12.57
CA MET A 222 -33.35 6.12 -13.51
C MET A 222 -33.81 5.03 -14.49
N ALA A 223 -34.64 4.06 -14.04
CA ALA A 223 -35.14 3.00 -14.90
C ALA A 223 -36.08 3.54 -15.99
N SER A 224 -36.97 4.46 -15.65
CA SER A 224 -37.90 5.09 -16.58
C SER A 224 -37.18 6.03 -17.55
N ALA A 225 -36.22 6.84 -17.08
CA ALA A 225 -35.36 7.63 -17.95
C ALA A 225 -34.56 6.76 -18.93
N TYR A 226 -34.06 5.60 -18.48
CA TYR A 226 -33.37 4.65 -19.35
C TYR A 226 -34.29 4.06 -20.42
N ILE A 227 -35.51 3.62 -20.06
CA ILE A 227 -36.48 3.11 -21.04
C ILE A 227 -36.85 4.21 -22.05
N ARG A 228 -37.22 5.41 -21.60
CA ARG A 228 -37.55 6.55 -22.48
C ARG A 228 -36.36 6.99 -23.36
N SER A 229 -35.12 6.73 -22.95
CA SER A 229 -33.93 7.04 -23.77
C SER A 229 -33.78 6.15 -25.02
N LYS A 230 -34.51 5.03 -25.11
CA LYS A 230 -34.55 4.17 -26.31
C LYS A 230 -35.28 4.80 -27.51
N GLY A 231 -35.99 5.90 -27.30
CA GLY A 231 -36.67 6.65 -28.36
C GLY A 231 -38.05 6.09 -28.71
N ALA A 232 -38.34 6.00 -30.02
CA ALA A 232 -39.67 5.70 -30.54
C ALA A 232 -40.23 4.36 -30.02
N GLY A 233 -41.49 4.37 -29.59
CA GLY A 233 -42.17 3.20 -29.02
C GLY A 233 -41.91 2.95 -27.53
N PHE A 234 -41.16 3.83 -26.85
CA PHE A 234 -40.87 3.77 -25.40
C PHE A 234 -41.27 5.06 -24.66
N GLU A 235 -42.18 5.85 -25.20
CA GLU A 235 -42.58 7.16 -24.66
C GLU A 235 -43.50 7.03 -23.44
N ASN A 236 -44.40 6.04 -23.46
CA ASN A 236 -45.47 5.85 -22.48
C ASN A 236 -44.99 5.14 -21.20
N VAL A 237 -44.11 5.79 -20.45
CA VAL A 237 -43.56 5.26 -19.19
C VAL A 237 -44.09 6.03 -17.98
N PHE A 238 -44.61 5.29 -17.01
CA PHE A 238 -45.24 5.80 -15.78
C PHE A 238 -44.62 5.14 -14.55
N GLN A 239 -44.53 5.88 -13.44
CA GLN A 239 -43.92 5.39 -12.20
C GLN A 239 -44.73 5.77 -10.96
N LEU A 240 -44.79 4.86 -9.99
CA LEU A 240 -45.46 5.07 -8.71
C LEU A 240 -44.72 6.11 -7.86
N TYR A 241 -45.32 7.28 -7.67
CA TYR A 241 -44.76 8.36 -6.85
C TYR A 241 -44.58 7.91 -5.40
N GLY A 242 -43.39 8.14 -4.85
CA GLY A 242 -43.02 7.66 -3.51
C GLY A 242 -42.86 6.14 -3.36
N GLY A 243 -43.08 5.36 -4.42
CA GLY A 243 -42.95 3.90 -4.42
C GLY A 243 -44.00 3.15 -3.59
N ILE A 244 -43.75 1.87 -3.34
CA ILE A 244 -44.65 0.98 -2.57
C ILE A 244 -44.99 1.58 -1.19
N GLN A 245 -44.06 2.30 -0.57
CA GLN A 245 -44.28 2.92 0.74
C GLN A 245 -45.49 3.87 0.76
N ARG A 246 -45.56 4.85 -0.16
CA ARG A 246 -46.72 5.76 -0.25
C ARG A 246 -48.01 5.03 -0.71
N TYR A 247 -47.89 3.93 -1.45
CA TYR A 247 -49.03 3.13 -1.84
C TYR A 247 -49.66 2.38 -0.66
N LEU A 248 -48.86 1.76 0.22
CA LEU A 248 -49.37 1.08 1.42
C LEU A 248 -49.90 2.04 2.49
N GLU A 249 -49.40 3.28 2.53
CA GLU A 249 -50.00 4.34 3.36
C GLU A 249 -51.42 4.72 2.90
N GLN A 250 -51.68 4.72 1.58
CA GLN A 250 -53.00 5.01 1.02
C GLN A 250 -53.94 3.79 0.94
N PHE A 251 -53.37 2.59 0.80
CA PHE A 251 -54.09 1.30 0.77
C PHE A 251 -53.53 0.36 1.85
N PRO A 252 -53.91 0.54 3.14
CA PRO A 252 -53.37 -0.27 4.25
C PRO A 252 -53.85 -1.72 4.26
N ASP A 253 -54.87 -2.05 3.48
CA ASP A 253 -55.32 -3.41 3.15
C ASP A 253 -54.47 -4.06 2.03
N GLY A 254 -53.52 -3.31 1.48
CA GLY A 254 -52.58 -3.73 0.44
C GLY A 254 -53.07 -3.44 -0.98
N GLY A 255 -54.37 -3.25 -1.22
CA GLY A 255 -54.93 -3.08 -2.57
C GLY A 255 -54.48 -4.17 -3.55
N PHE A 256 -53.72 -3.79 -4.57
CA PHE A 256 -53.08 -4.73 -5.52
C PHE A 256 -51.70 -5.24 -5.06
N PHE A 257 -51.07 -4.66 -4.04
CA PHE A 257 -49.82 -5.15 -3.46
C PHE A 257 -50.11 -6.22 -2.40
N ARG A 258 -49.54 -7.42 -2.58
CA ARG A 258 -49.69 -8.54 -1.65
C ARG A 258 -48.40 -8.80 -0.90
N GLY A 259 -48.52 -9.20 0.36
CA GLY A 259 -47.40 -9.45 1.26
C GLY A 259 -46.73 -8.17 1.78
N LYS A 260 -45.40 -8.17 1.78
CA LYS A 260 -44.55 -7.31 2.61
C LYS A 260 -43.58 -6.44 1.82
N ASN A 261 -43.51 -5.15 2.13
CA ASN A 261 -42.56 -4.24 1.48
C ASN A 261 -41.19 -4.29 2.18
N PHE A 262 -40.14 -4.66 1.44
CA PHE A 262 -38.76 -4.68 1.96
C PHE A 262 -38.15 -3.27 1.95
N VAL A 263 -38.02 -2.65 3.12
CA VAL A 263 -37.36 -1.35 3.31
C VAL A 263 -35.87 -1.51 3.69
N PHE A 264 -35.05 -0.52 3.34
CA PHE A 264 -33.60 -0.65 3.40
C PHE A 264 -33.03 -0.61 4.83
N ASP A 265 -32.01 -1.44 5.04
CA ASP A 265 -31.19 -1.51 6.25
C ASP A 265 -31.91 -1.82 7.56
N HIS A 266 -32.96 -2.65 7.55
CA HIS A 266 -33.07 -3.85 8.42
C HIS A 266 -34.53 -4.35 8.47
N ARG A 267 -34.88 -5.28 7.56
CA ARG A 267 -35.59 -6.55 7.86
C ARG A 267 -36.97 -6.56 8.50
N VAL A 268 -37.45 -5.45 9.06
CA VAL A 268 -38.84 -5.23 9.37
C VAL A 268 -39.48 -4.85 8.04
N SER A 269 -40.27 -5.78 7.52
CA SER A 269 -41.17 -5.50 6.43
C SER A 269 -42.32 -4.63 6.93
N VAL A 270 -42.59 -3.52 6.24
CA VAL A 270 -43.88 -2.84 6.40
C VAL A 270 -44.90 -3.65 5.58
N GLY A 271 -45.78 -4.35 6.27
CA GLY A 271 -46.81 -5.18 5.66
C GLY A 271 -48.08 -4.39 5.37
N SER A 272 -48.87 -4.87 4.42
CA SER A 272 -50.32 -4.68 4.49
C SER A 272 -50.85 -5.27 5.80
N SER A 273 -52.02 -4.82 6.25
CA SER A 273 -52.83 -5.51 7.26
C SER A 273 -53.30 -6.91 6.81
N ASP A 274 -53.17 -7.22 5.52
CA ASP A 274 -53.22 -8.57 4.95
C ASP A 274 -52.03 -9.43 5.44
N SER A 275 -52.32 -10.37 6.34
CA SER A 275 -51.34 -11.31 6.91
C SER A 275 -50.87 -12.41 5.95
N THR A 276 -51.21 -12.35 4.65
CA THR A 276 -50.85 -13.38 3.66
C THR A 276 -49.35 -13.40 3.39
N ILE A 277 -48.68 -14.43 3.92
CA ILE A 277 -47.25 -14.68 3.74
C ILE A 277 -47.00 -15.21 2.31
N LEU A 278 -46.43 -14.38 1.43
CA LEU A 278 -46.02 -14.80 0.07
C LEU A 278 -44.66 -15.52 0.03
N GLY A 279 -43.77 -15.16 0.95
CA GLY A 279 -42.44 -15.77 1.03
C GLY A 279 -42.52 -17.22 1.49
N THR A 280 -41.59 -18.06 1.03
CA THR A 280 -41.43 -19.43 1.52
C THR A 280 -40.00 -19.67 1.99
N CYS A 281 -39.86 -20.53 3.00
CA CYS A 281 -38.57 -21.04 3.44
C CYS A 281 -37.92 -21.83 2.30
N LEU A 282 -36.70 -21.44 1.93
CA LEU A 282 -35.93 -22.03 0.84
C LEU A 282 -35.62 -23.54 1.01
N LEU A 283 -35.74 -24.09 2.23
CA LEU A 283 -35.45 -25.50 2.52
C LEU A 283 -36.69 -26.39 2.65
N CYS A 284 -37.72 -25.95 3.39
CA CYS A 284 -38.92 -26.76 3.64
C CYS A 284 -40.18 -26.24 2.94
N SER A 285 -40.07 -25.15 2.16
CA SER A 285 -41.17 -24.47 1.46
C SER A 285 -42.31 -23.97 2.36
N SER A 286 -42.19 -24.04 3.69
CA SER A 286 -43.20 -23.47 4.61
C SER A 286 -43.31 -21.96 4.40
N PRO A 287 -44.51 -21.35 4.52
CA PRO A 287 -44.66 -19.90 4.48
C PRO A 287 -43.72 -19.22 5.50
N PHE A 288 -42.86 -18.33 5.01
CA PHE A 288 -41.91 -17.59 5.82
C PHE A 288 -41.35 -16.41 5.02
N ASP A 289 -41.37 -15.20 5.58
CA ASP A 289 -41.05 -13.95 4.90
C ASP A 289 -40.11 -13.01 5.69
N ASP A 290 -39.66 -13.42 6.88
CA ASP A 290 -38.74 -12.64 7.69
C ASP A 290 -37.28 -12.84 7.25
N TYR A 291 -36.58 -11.74 7.01
CA TYR A 291 -35.16 -11.74 6.70
C TYR A 291 -34.25 -11.48 7.90
N SER A 292 -34.79 -11.09 9.07
CA SER A 292 -34.06 -10.69 10.28
C SER A 292 -32.83 -11.54 10.59
N PRO A 293 -32.88 -12.90 10.50
CA PRO A 293 -31.75 -13.82 10.66
C PRO A 293 -30.41 -13.54 9.93
N ARG A 294 -30.35 -12.63 8.95
CA ARG A 294 -29.14 -12.31 8.13
C ARG A 294 -28.67 -13.46 7.24
N THR A 295 -29.53 -14.44 7.02
CA THR A 295 -29.27 -15.60 6.17
C THR A 295 -29.04 -15.20 4.71
N ARG A 296 -28.02 -15.79 4.10
CA ARG A 296 -27.53 -15.43 2.76
C ARG A 296 -27.16 -16.67 1.97
N CYS A 297 -27.38 -16.61 0.65
CA CYS A 297 -26.86 -17.56 -0.30
C CYS A 297 -25.33 -17.70 -0.17
N THR A 298 -24.85 -18.94 -0.13
CA THR A 298 -23.44 -19.32 -0.02
C THR A 298 -22.64 -18.90 -1.26
N TYR A 299 -23.31 -18.87 -2.42
CA TYR A 299 -22.75 -18.46 -3.70
C TYR A 299 -22.80 -16.93 -3.82
N CYS A 300 -23.90 -16.36 -4.32
CA CYS A 300 -24.00 -14.93 -4.64
C CYS A 300 -24.15 -13.97 -3.44
N ARG A 301 -24.25 -14.46 -2.18
CA ARG A 301 -24.45 -13.66 -0.95
C ARG A 301 -25.76 -12.84 -0.88
N MET A 302 -26.68 -13.00 -1.84
CA MET A 302 -28.05 -12.49 -1.80
C MET A 302 -28.80 -13.03 -0.57
N LEU A 303 -29.75 -12.27 -0.04
CA LEU A 303 -30.58 -12.71 1.10
C LEU A 303 -31.48 -13.89 0.69
N VAL A 304 -31.73 -14.79 1.63
CA VAL A 304 -32.61 -15.96 1.46
C VAL A 304 -33.49 -16.16 2.70
N LEU A 305 -34.70 -16.66 2.49
CA LEU A 305 -35.68 -16.92 3.53
C LEU A 305 -35.46 -18.32 4.11
N ILE A 306 -35.26 -18.42 5.41
CA ILE A 306 -35.05 -19.67 6.15
C ILE A 306 -35.79 -19.52 7.47
N CYS A 307 -36.83 -20.32 7.69
CA CYS A 307 -37.58 -20.31 8.93
C CYS A 307 -36.73 -20.84 10.09
N ASP A 308 -37.08 -20.47 11.33
CA ASP A 308 -36.25 -20.79 12.49
C ASP A 308 -36.07 -22.30 12.73
N ASN A 309 -37.04 -23.13 12.35
CA ASN A 309 -36.93 -24.59 12.39
C ASN A 309 -35.87 -25.15 11.42
N CYS A 310 -35.56 -24.43 10.32
CA CYS A 310 -34.54 -24.82 9.34
C CYS A 310 -33.18 -24.16 9.59
N ARG A 311 -32.96 -23.57 10.76
CA ARG A 311 -31.83 -22.69 11.09
C ARG A 311 -30.70 -23.37 11.87
N GLU A 312 -30.66 -24.71 11.87
CA GLU A 312 -29.64 -25.49 12.58
C GLU A 312 -28.21 -25.20 12.10
N LYS A 313 -27.23 -25.51 12.97
CA LYS A 313 -25.82 -25.14 12.79
C LYS A 313 -25.21 -25.78 11.53
N ASP A 314 -24.54 -24.93 10.74
CA ASP A 314 -23.74 -25.25 9.55
C ASP A 314 -24.47 -25.80 8.31
N PHE A 315 -25.69 -25.31 8.03
CA PHE A 315 -26.28 -25.42 6.69
C PHE A 315 -25.77 -24.36 5.69
N SER A 316 -25.46 -24.80 4.47
CA SER A 316 -25.13 -23.91 3.35
C SER A 316 -26.36 -23.64 2.49
N TYR A 317 -26.87 -22.40 2.54
CA TYR A 317 -28.07 -22.01 1.80
C TYR A 317 -27.74 -21.60 0.37
N VAL A 318 -28.59 -21.89 -0.61
CA VAL A 318 -28.37 -21.54 -2.03
C VAL A 318 -29.65 -20.94 -2.59
N CYS A 319 -29.67 -19.65 -2.93
CA CYS A 319 -30.87 -19.01 -3.46
C CYS A 319 -31.31 -19.65 -4.78
N GLU A 320 -32.62 -19.64 -5.03
CA GLU A 320 -33.34 -19.94 -6.27
C GLU A 320 -32.57 -19.56 -7.55
N LEU A 321 -32.07 -18.33 -7.71
CA LEU A 321 -31.29 -17.97 -8.92
C LEU A 321 -29.94 -18.67 -9.03
N CYS A 322 -29.32 -19.03 -7.90
CA CYS A 322 -28.14 -19.87 -7.90
C CYS A 322 -28.53 -21.35 -8.06
N GLN A 323 -29.70 -21.78 -7.60
CA GLN A 323 -30.25 -23.11 -7.84
C GLN A 323 -30.70 -23.31 -9.29
N LYS A 324 -31.31 -22.33 -9.97
CA LYS A 324 -31.63 -22.34 -11.41
C LYS A 324 -30.35 -22.40 -12.24
N ASN A 325 -29.42 -21.47 -12.01
CA ASN A 325 -28.10 -21.49 -12.66
C ASN A 325 -27.22 -22.69 -12.23
N SER A 326 -27.62 -23.43 -11.19
CA SER A 326 -27.04 -24.71 -10.76
C SER A 326 -28.05 -25.86 -10.85
N GLN A 327 -29.10 -25.79 -11.67
CA GLN A 327 -29.98 -26.93 -11.98
C GLN A 327 -29.43 -27.68 -13.20
N CYS A 328 -28.75 -26.91 -14.04
CA CYS A 328 -27.43 -27.21 -14.60
C CYS A 328 -26.48 -28.12 -13.78
N ILE A 329 -26.60 -28.17 -12.44
CA ILE A 329 -25.57 -28.73 -11.54
C ILE A 329 -26.20 -29.24 -10.23
N GLN A 330 -26.75 -30.45 -10.26
CA GLN A 330 -26.78 -31.29 -9.06
C GLN A 330 -25.69 -32.39 -9.18
N PRO A 331 -25.19 -32.92 -8.05
CA PRO A 331 -23.86 -33.53 -8.00
C PRO A 331 -23.87 -35.05 -8.21
N THR A 332 -22.93 -35.58 -9.00
CA THR A 332 -22.34 -36.96 -8.91
C THR A 332 -21.37 -37.23 -10.08
N SER A 333 -20.16 -37.77 -9.83
CA SER A 333 -19.22 -38.38 -10.83
C SER A 333 -18.76 -37.55 -12.05
N ALA A 334 -17.48 -37.21 -12.15
CA ALA A 334 -16.40 -38.08 -12.63
C ALA A 334 -16.63 -38.58 -14.06
N THR A 335 -16.05 -37.89 -15.05
CA THR A 335 -14.72 -38.12 -15.71
C THR A 335 -14.92 -38.80 -17.09
N GLU A 336 -13.97 -38.65 -18.05
CA GLU A 336 -13.94 -39.18 -19.47
C GLU A 336 -12.93 -38.49 -20.54
N PHE A 337 -12.08 -39.23 -21.35
CA PHE A 337 -11.28 -38.87 -22.61
C PHE A 337 -11.55 -39.81 -23.83
N ASP A 338 -12.02 -39.44 -25.03
CA ASP A 338 -12.05 -40.36 -26.22
C ASP A 338 -12.22 -39.48 -27.47
N ASP A 339 -11.28 -39.37 -28.40
CA ASP A 339 -9.82 -39.53 -28.41
C ASP A 339 -9.39 -38.70 -29.66
N SER A 340 -8.18 -38.92 -30.18
CA SER A 340 -7.81 -38.66 -31.58
C SER A 340 -8.93 -38.78 -32.64
N VAL A 341 -8.93 -37.87 -33.63
CA VAL A 341 -8.60 -38.15 -35.05
C VAL A 341 -8.72 -36.86 -35.90
N GLU A 342 -7.93 -36.84 -36.97
CA GLU A 342 -7.71 -35.79 -37.98
C GLU A 342 -8.97 -35.35 -38.77
N VAL A 343 -8.91 -34.19 -39.46
CA VAL A 343 -8.77 -34.09 -40.94
C VAL A 343 -9.07 -32.65 -41.46
N SER A 344 -8.25 -32.22 -42.44
CA SER A 344 -8.42 -31.17 -43.46
C SER A 344 -8.74 -29.70 -43.10
N GLU A 345 -7.72 -28.86 -43.34
CA GLU A 345 -7.73 -27.77 -44.34
C GLU A 345 -9.04 -27.01 -44.67
N VAL A 346 -9.01 -25.69 -44.43
CA VAL A 346 -9.20 -24.71 -45.52
C VAL A 346 -8.07 -23.67 -45.42
N ARG A 347 -7.42 -23.35 -46.55
CA ARG A 347 -6.34 -22.37 -46.68
C ARG A 347 -6.88 -20.99 -47.08
N GLU A 348 -5.94 -20.05 -47.24
CA GLU A 348 -6.01 -18.81 -48.01
C GLU A 348 -6.43 -17.53 -47.27
N LEU A 349 -5.75 -16.38 -47.45
CA LEU A 349 -4.37 -16.11 -47.89
C LEU A 349 -3.99 -14.66 -47.48
N GLU A 350 -2.70 -14.34 -47.63
CA GLU A 350 -2.01 -13.04 -47.50
C GLU A 350 -2.79 -11.82 -48.08
N ALA A 351 -2.55 -10.54 -47.74
CA ALA A 351 -1.25 -9.88 -47.77
C ALA A 351 -1.25 -8.41 -47.25
N VAL A 352 -0.12 -8.01 -46.67
CA VAL A 352 0.64 -6.75 -46.92
C VAL A 352 -0.11 -5.44 -47.24
N SER A 353 0.10 -4.39 -46.43
CA SER A 353 0.74 -3.13 -46.92
C SER A 353 1.05 -2.12 -45.80
N THR A 354 1.83 -1.11 -46.17
CA THR A 354 2.64 -0.22 -45.34
C THR A 354 1.94 1.05 -44.88
N SER A 355 2.48 1.62 -43.80
CA SER A 355 2.55 3.06 -43.46
C SER A 355 1.25 3.88 -43.45
N ASP A 356 0.94 4.46 -42.28
CA ASP A 356 0.81 5.91 -42.27
C ASP A 356 1.17 6.57 -40.93
N ARG A 357 1.51 7.86 -40.98
CA ARG A 357 1.94 8.66 -39.82
C ARG A 357 0.74 9.30 -39.12
N ILE A 358 0.60 9.12 -37.81
CA ILE A 358 -0.32 9.91 -36.98
C ILE A 358 0.43 10.48 -35.78
N ALA A 359 0.29 11.78 -35.55
CA ALA A 359 0.96 12.51 -34.48
C ALA A 359 0.32 12.22 -33.10
N PRO A 360 1.08 12.24 -31.98
CA PRO A 360 0.52 12.08 -30.65
C PRO A 360 -0.23 13.34 -30.20
N SER A 361 -1.47 13.18 -29.75
CA SER A 361 -2.19 14.20 -28.97
C SER A 361 -1.68 14.22 -27.51
N PRO A 362 -1.78 15.36 -26.80
CA PRO A 362 -1.16 15.52 -25.48
C PRO A 362 -1.85 14.71 -24.39
N LEU A 363 -1.03 14.01 -23.59
CA LEU A 363 -1.44 13.23 -22.43
C LEU A 363 -1.81 14.14 -21.25
N VAL A 364 -3.03 14.00 -20.73
CA VAL A 364 -3.42 14.49 -19.40
C VAL A 364 -3.16 13.39 -18.38
N SER A 365 -2.13 13.55 -17.54
CA SER A 365 -1.75 12.55 -16.53
C SER A 365 -2.49 12.75 -15.20
N GLY A 366 -3.47 11.88 -14.93
CA GLY A 366 -4.09 11.75 -13.61
C GLY A 366 -3.25 10.91 -12.61
N PRO A 367 -3.68 10.81 -11.34
CA PRO A 367 -2.93 10.14 -10.28
C PRO A 367 -2.78 8.63 -10.52
N ARG A 368 -1.55 8.11 -10.34
CA ARG A 368 -1.22 6.69 -10.55
C ARG A 368 -1.68 5.83 -9.37
N THR A 369 -2.44 4.78 -9.65
CA THR A 369 -2.89 3.81 -8.64
C THR A 369 -2.01 2.55 -8.64
N LEU A 370 -1.69 2.03 -7.45
CA LEU A 370 -0.91 0.79 -7.28
C LEU A 370 -1.51 -0.40 -8.07
N ARG A 371 -0.65 -1.17 -8.75
CA ARG A 371 -1.05 -2.37 -9.51
C ARG A 371 -1.53 -3.47 -8.57
N LYS A 372 -2.68 -4.06 -8.88
CA LYS A 372 -3.23 -5.22 -8.13
C LYS A 372 -2.62 -6.51 -8.63
N LEU A 373 -2.48 -7.48 -7.73
CA LEU A 373 -2.09 -8.84 -8.05
C LEU A 373 -3.11 -9.51 -8.99
N ARG A 374 -2.71 -10.03 -10.14
CA ARG A 374 -3.60 -10.86 -10.97
C ARG A 374 -3.46 -12.33 -10.59
N ILE A 375 -4.53 -12.96 -10.10
CA ILE A 375 -4.50 -14.34 -9.58
C ILE A 375 -5.38 -15.24 -10.45
N LEU A 376 -4.79 -16.28 -11.04
CA LEU A 376 -5.50 -17.29 -11.81
C LEU A 376 -6.23 -18.25 -10.86
N CYS A 377 -7.54 -18.42 -11.01
CA CYS A 377 -8.41 -19.13 -10.08
C CYS A 377 -8.95 -20.44 -10.68
N LEU A 378 -8.38 -21.57 -10.25
CA LEU A 378 -8.78 -22.93 -10.65
C LEU A 378 -9.89 -23.45 -9.74
N HIS A 379 -11.06 -23.75 -10.31
CA HIS A 379 -12.20 -24.28 -9.58
C HIS A 379 -12.01 -25.74 -9.14
N GLY A 380 -12.82 -26.22 -8.19
CA GLY A 380 -12.81 -27.63 -7.78
C GLY A 380 -13.43 -28.59 -8.77
N PHE A 381 -13.47 -29.87 -8.40
CA PHE A 381 -14.04 -30.93 -9.24
C PHE A 381 -15.55 -30.76 -9.49
N ARG A 382 -16.02 -31.10 -10.70
CA ARG A 382 -17.38 -30.82 -11.19
C ARG A 382 -17.80 -29.37 -10.91
N GLN A 383 -16.95 -28.40 -11.24
CA GLN A 383 -17.26 -26.96 -11.13
C GLN A 383 -17.11 -26.27 -12.49
N ASN A 384 -17.32 -24.96 -12.50
CA ASN A 384 -17.11 -24.08 -13.64
C ASN A 384 -16.73 -22.68 -13.11
N ALA A 385 -16.14 -21.85 -13.96
CA ALA A 385 -15.61 -20.53 -13.64
C ALA A 385 -16.67 -19.64 -13.00
N SER A 386 -17.87 -19.60 -13.58
CA SER A 386 -19.02 -18.80 -13.11
C SER A 386 -19.44 -19.20 -11.70
N GLY A 387 -19.63 -20.50 -11.43
CA GLY A 387 -20.00 -21.02 -10.11
C GLY A 387 -18.89 -20.87 -9.05
N PHE A 388 -17.62 -20.79 -9.45
CA PHE A 388 -16.50 -20.52 -8.55
C PHE A 388 -16.34 -19.03 -8.25
N LYS A 389 -16.44 -18.16 -9.26
CA LYS A 389 -16.52 -16.69 -9.12
C LYS A 389 -17.67 -16.28 -8.20
N GLY A 390 -18.81 -16.98 -8.29
CA GLY A 390 -19.92 -16.84 -7.36
C GLY A 390 -19.52 -17.08 -5.90
N ARG A 391 -19.08 -18.29 -5.54
CA ARG A 391 -18.71 -18.65 -4.15
C ARG A 391 -17.56 -17.81 -3.59
N THR A 392 -16.62 -17.39 -4.42
CA THR A 392 -15.49 -16.55 -4.02
C THR A 392 -15.78 -15.06 -4.02
N ALA A 393 -17.01 -14.61 -4.36
CA ALA A 393 -17.35 -13.18 -4.40
C ALA A 393 -17.10 -12.43 -3.07
N SER A 394 -17.24 -13.11 -1.92
CA SER A 394 -16.89 -12.56 -0.61
C SER A 394 -15.37 -12.31 -0.48
N LEU A 395 -14.55 -13.25 -0.96
CA LEU A 395 -13.09 -13.16 -0.99
C LEU A 395 -12.65 -12.05 -1.96
N ALA A 396 -13.14 -12.09 -3.21
CA ALA A 396 -12.87 -11.08 -4.23
C ALA A 396 -13.22 -9.66 -3.75
N LYS A 397 -14.37 -9.48 -3.08
CA LYS A 397 -14.75 -8.17 -2.51
C LYS A 397 -13.78 -7.70 -1.43
N LYS A 398 -13.30 -8.59 -0.56
CA LYS A 398 -12.36 -8.26 0.53
C LYS A 398 -10.90 -8.11 0.06
N LEU A 399 -10.57 -8.65 -1.09
CA LEU A 399 -9.28 -8.48 -1.77
C LEU A 399 -9.31 -7.43 -2.88
N LYS A 400 -10.42 -6.71 -3.12
CA LYS A 400 -10.57 -5.79 -4.28
C LYS A 400 -9.52 -4.67 -4.38
N SER A 401 -8.87 -4.30 -3.28
CA SER A 401 -7.76 -3.33 -3.24
C SER A 401 -6.36 -3.96 -3.39
N ILE A 402 -6.28 -5.28 -3.38
CA ILE A 402 -5.06 -6.09 -3.28
C ILE A 402 -4.85 -6.95 -4.53
N ALA A 403 -5.91 -7.62 -5.00
CA ALA A 403 -5.87 -8.58 -6.08
C ALA A 403 -7.12 -8.50 -6.98
N GLU A 404 -6.90 -8.86 -8.25
CA GLU A 404 -7.91 -9.23 -9.24
C GLU A 404 -7.90 -10.76 -9.39
N LEU A 405 -9.08 -11.38 -9.37
CA LEU A 405 -9.23 -12.83 -9.49
C LEU A 405 -9.78 -13.18 -10.89
N ALA A 406 -8.97 -13.88 -11.69
CA ALA A 406 -9.33 -14.34 -13.02
C ALA A 406 -9.81 -15.81 -12.96
N PHE A 407 -11.05 -16.07 -13.34
CA PHE A 407 -11.68 -17.39 -13.22
C PHE A 407 -11.79 -18.06 -14.59
N VAL A 408 -11.42 -19.34 -14.65
CA VAL A 408 -11.45 -20.13 -15.89
C VAL A 408 -12.06 -21.51 -15.69
N ASP A 409 -12.61 -22.05 -16.77
CA ASP A 409 -13.12 -23.40 -16.85
C ASP A 409 -11.98 -24.38 -17.12
N ALA A 410 -12.07 -25.59 -16.59
CA ALA A 410 -11.08 -26.64 -16.84
C ALA A 410 -11.32 -27.34 -18.20
N PRO A 411 -10.31 -27.91 -18.86
CA PRO A 411 -10.42 -28.41 -20.24
C PRO A 411 -11.04 -29.80 -20.39
N HIS A 412 -11.41 -30.47 -19.28
CA HIS A 412 -12.09 -31.76 -19.30
C HIS A 412 -13.56 -31.55 -18.95
N GLU A 413 -14.42 -31.51 -19.97
CA GLU A 413 -15.87 -31.45 -19.80
C GLU A 413 -16.40 -32.82 -19.32
N LEU A 414 -17.35 -32.80 -18.38
CA LEU A 414 -17.87 -33.98 -17.70
C LEU A 414 -19.34 -34.20 -18.04
N SER A 415 -19.68 -35.45 -18.38
CA SER A 415 -21.05 -35.87 -18.69
C SER A 415 -22.04 -35.53 -17.58
N PHE A 416 -23.26 -35.22 -17.97
CA PHE A 416 -24.36 -35.03 -17.03
C PHE A 416 -24.76 -36.38 -16.42
N VAL A 417 -24.91 -36.37 -15.10
CA VAL A 417 -25.23 -37.57 -14.31
C VAL A 417 -26.44 -37.24 -13.45
N TYR A 418 -27.43 -38.11 -13.48
CA TYR A 418 -28.70 -37.93 -12.75
C TYR A 418 -29.08 -39.20 -11.99
N GLN A 419 -29.85 -39.02 -10.90
CA GLN A 419 -30.43 -40.12 -10.13
C GLN A 419 -31.93 -40.22 -10.40
N ILE A 420 -32.39 -41.43 -10.67
CA ILE A 420 -33.83 -41.75 -10.72
C ILE A 420 -34.35 -41.85 -9.27
N ARG A 421 -35.41 -41.10 -8.95
CA ARG A 421 -36.09 -41.20 -7.65
C ARG A 421 -36.79 -42.55 -7.52
N ARG A 422 -36.21 -43.48 -6.76
CA ARG A 422 -36.92 -44.69 -6.29
C ARG A 422 -37.93 -44.31 -5.20
N ASN A 423 -39.17 -44.02 -5.59
CA ASN A 423 -40.36 -44.06 -4.75
C ASN A 423 -41.61 -43.87 -5.63
N CYS A 424 -42.11 -44.95 -6.24
CA CYS A 424 -43.47 -45.11 -6.77
C CYS A 424 -43.70 -46.58 -7.17
N ASP A 425 -44.48 -47.31 -6.38
CA ASP A 425 -44.91 -48.68 -6.69
C ASP A 425 -46.13 -48.67 -7.64
N SER A 426 -45.91 -48.35 -8.92
CA SER A 426 -46.93 -48.46 -9.96
C SER A 426 -46.32 -48.63 -11.36
N ALA A 427 -46.50 -49.80 -11.96
CA ALA A 427 -45.83 -50.23 -13.19
C ALA A 427 -46.40 -49.66 -14.51
N SER A 428 -47.02 -48.46 -14.49
CA SER A 428 -47.76 -47.89 -15.63
C SER A 428 -47.24 -46.56 -16.17
N GLU A 429 -46.10 -46.04 -15.68
CA GLU A 429 -45.55 -44.72 -16.09
C GLU A 429 -44.09 -44.78 -16.61
N MET A 430 -43.65 -45.90 -17.18
CA MET A 430 -42.24 -46.07 -17.59
C MET A 430 -41.82 -45.40 -18.91
N GLU A 431 -42.73 -44.85 -19.73
CA GLU A 431 -42.38 -44.37 -21.09
C GLU A 431 -42.12 -42.86 -21.25
N ASN A 432 -42.43 -42.00 -20.26
CA ASN A 432 -42.44 -40.53 -20.46
C ASN A 432 -41.29 -39.72 -19.81
N ASN A 433 -40.32 -40.35 -19.13
CA ASN A 433 -39.21 -39.63 -18.50
C ASN A 433 -38.04 -39.36 -19.47
N ARG A 434 -38.19 -38.38 -20.37
CA ARG A 434 -37.06 -37.76 -21.09
C ARG A 434 -36.39 -36.68 -20.21
N PRO A 435 -35.06 -36.48 -20.31
CA PRO A 435 -34.38 -35.41 -19.58
C PRO A 435 -34.84 -34.02 -20.08
N PRO A 436 -34.81 -32.98 -19.23
CA PRO A 436 -35.22 -31.64 -19.63
C PRO A 436 -34.26 -31.08 -20.69
N SER A 437 -34.80 -30.78 -21.87
CA SER A 437 -34.09 -30.04 -22.91
C SER A 437 -33.99 -28.56 -22.53
N GLU A 438 -32.83 -27.97 -22.84
CA GLU A 438 -32.47 -26.55 -22.73
C GLU A 438 -31.95 -26.08 -21.35
N ASN A 439 -30.76 -25.45 -21.39
CA ASN A 439 -30.07 -24.76 -20.30
C ASN A 439 -29.52 -25.62 -19.13
N CYS A 440 -28.71 -26.64 -19.44
CA CYS A 440 -27.80 -27.27 -18.49
C CYS A 440 -26.35 -26.72 -18.63
N SER A 441 -25.88 -25.92 -17.67
CA SER A 441 -24.52 -25.36 -17.68
C SER A 441 -23.46 -26.46 -17.52
N LYS A 442 -22.55 -26.52 -18.49
CA LYS A 442 -21.44 -27.47 -18.58
C LYS A 442 -20.61 -27.57 -17.29
N LYS A 443 -19.97 -28.73 -17.14
CA LYS A 443 -19.15 -29.09 -15.98
C LYS A 443 -17.77 -29.53 -16.33
N PHE A 444 -16.81 -29.16 -15.51
CA PHE A 444 -15.41 -29.37 -15.80
C PHE A 444 -14.62 -29.92 -14.60
N SER A 445 -13.47 -30.53 -14.92
CA SER A 445 -12.46 -31.00 -13.97
C SER A 445 -11.04 -30.72 -14.50
N TRP A 446 -10.08 -30.59 -13.59
CA TRP A 446 -8.65 -30.39 -13.90
C TRP A 446 -7.88 -31.70 -14.00
N LEU A 447 -8.37 -32.73 -13.33
CA LEU A 447 -7.79 -34.07 -13.31
C LEU A 447 -8.91 -35.07 -13.43
N VAL A 448 -8.56 -36.28 -13.85
CA VAL A 448 -9.51 -37.28 -14.32
C VAL A 448 -9.04 -38.69 -13.95
N ALA A 449 -9.92 -39.68 -14.03
CA ALA A 449 -9.56 -41.06 -13.73
C ALA A 449 -8.78 -41.71 -14.90
N PRO A 450 -8.20 -42.92 -14.72
CA PRO A 450 -7.38 -43.55 -15.75
C PRO A 450 -8.16 -44.27 -16.87
N ASP A 451 -9.42 -44.67 -16.65
CA ASP A 451 -10.25 -45.48 -17.58
C ASP A 451 -10.95 -44.66 -18.66
N HIS A 452 -10.13 -43.80 -19.23
CA HIS A 452 -10.61 -42.52 -19.67
C HIS A 452 -11.11 -42.64 -21.14
N LYS A 453 -12.46 -42.55 -21.35
CA LYS A 453 -13.26 -42.82 -22.59
C LYS A 453 -14.38 -41.78 -22.99
N GLY A 454 -14.06 -40.49 -22.88
CA GLY A 454 -14.83 -39.25 -23.10
C GLY A 454 -15.00 -38.81 -24.55
N LYS A 455 -15.89 -39.54 -25.21
CA LYS A 455 -16.44 -39.24 -26.52
C LYS A 455 -17.03 -37.83 -26.52
N ASN A 456 -16.98 -37.17 -27.67
CA ASN A 456 -17.48 -35.80 -27.88
C ASN A 456 -19.02 -35.64 -27.84
N ASP A 457 -19.78 -36.69 -27.51
CA ASP A 457 -21.26 -36.66 -27.52
C ASP A 457 -21.89 -36.55 -26.12
N SER A 458 -23.00 -35.84 -26.07
CA SER A 458 -23.74 -35.42 -24.88
C SER A 458 -24.61 -36.53 -24.27
N ASP A 459 -23.99 -37.69 -24.00
CA ASP A 459 -24.65 -38.84 -23.36
C ASP A 459 -24.85 -38.64 -21.85
N TRP A 460 -26.07 -38.96 -21.39
CA TRP A 460 -26.47 -38.92 -19.99
C TRP A 460 -26.21 -40.27 -19.32
N LYS A 461 -25.47 -40.30 -18.21
CA LYS A 461 -25.30 -41.52 -17.39
C LYS A 461 -26.22 -41.50 -16.17
N ILE A 462 -26.90 -42.62 -15.91
CA ILE A 462 -27.62 -42.85 -14.65
C ILE A 462 -26.58 -43.18 -13.57
N ALA A 463 -26.70 -42.60 -12.38
CA ALA A 463 -25.79 -42.92 -11.27
C ALA A 463 -26.18 -44.25 -10.59
N ASP A 464 -25.31 -45.25 -10.67
CA ASP A 464 -25.48 -46.55 -9.99
C ASP A 464 -25.38 -46.48 -8.46
N SER A 465 -24.88 -45.37 -7.90
CA SER A 465 -24.66 -45.19 -6.47
C SER A 465 -24.73 -43.71 -6.01
N PRO A 466 -24.80 -43.41 -4.70
CA PRO A 466 -24.67 -42.05 -4.17
C PRO A 466 -23.27 -41.45 -4.45
N PHE A 467 -23.16 -40.13 -4.36
CA PHE A 467 -21.87 -39.43 -4.55
C PHE A 467 -20.82 -39.93 -3.56
N ASP A 468 -19.76 -40.54 -4.09
CA ASP A 468 -18.54 -40.87 -3.35
C ASP A 468 -17.77 -39.57 -3.07
N PRO A 469 -17.71 -39.09 -1.81
CA PRO A 469 -16.98 -37.86 -1.50
C PRO A 469 -15.46 -38.03 -1.64
N LEU A 470 -14.94 -39.27 -1.62
CA LEU A 470 -13.53 -39.59 -1.79
C LEU A 470 -13.15 -39.81 -3.27
N GLN A 471 -14.08 -39.57 -4.20
CA GLN A 471 -13.88 -39.76 -5.64
C GLN A 471 -12.70 -38.96 -6.22
N TYR A 472 -12.25 -37.90 -5.53
CA TYR A 472 -11.04 -37.15 -5.85
C TYR A 472 -9.77 -38.01 -5.83
N GLN A 473 -9.72 -39.06 -5.01
CA GLN A 473 -8.57 -39.99 -4.91
C GLN A 473 -8.37 -40.82 -6.18
N LYS A 474 -9.42 -40.98 -6.99
CA LYS A 474 -9.41 -41.73 -8.25
C LYS A 474 -8.99 -40.86 -9.45
N GLN A 475 -8.83 -39.54 -9.27
CA GLN A 475 -8.56 -38.58 -10.35
C GLN A 475 -7.07 -38.24 -10.43
N THR A 476 -6.29 -39.13 -11.04
CA THR A 476 -4.82 -39.03 -11.13
C THR A 476 -4.27 -38.60 -12.49
N GLU A 477 -5.07 -38.70 -13.55
CA GLU A 477 -4.65 -38.47 -14.94
C GLU A 477 -5.12 -37.11 -15.48
N GLY A 478 -4.90 -36.87 -16.79
CA GLY A 478 -5.37 -35.69 -17.52
C GLY A 478 -4.56 -34.42 -17.31
N PHE A 479 -3.47 -34.51 -16.53
CA PHE A 479 -2.58 -33.40 -16.23
C PHE A 479 -2.02 -32.74 -17.50
N ASP A 480 -1.58 -33.50 -18.50
CA ASP A 480 -0.94 -32.96 -19.71
C ASP A 480 -1.86 -32.02 -20.52
N LYS A 481 -3.13 -32.40 -20.72
CA LYS A 481 -4.13 -31.53 -21.35
C LYS A 481 -4.41 -30.29 -20.49
N SER A 482 -4.42 -30.45 -19.16
CA SER A 482 -4.66 -29.34 -18.23
C SER A 482 -3.50 -28.37 -18.10
N ILE A 483 -2.24 -28.82 -18.10
CA ILE A 483 -1.08 -27.94 -18.10
C ILE A 483 -0.93 -27.24 -19.46
N ALA A 484 -1.20 -27.93 -20.57
CA ALA A 484 -1.22 -27.32 -21.91
C ALA A 484 -2.29 -26.21 -22.03
N TYR A 485 -3.50 -26.47 -21.54
CA TYR A 485 -4.57 -25.47 -21.49
C TYR A 485 -4.21 -24.26 -20.61
N VAL A 486 -3.63 -24.50 -19.42
CA VAL A 486 -3.23 -23.41 -18.52
C VAL A 486 -2.06 -22.60 -19.10
N LYS A 487 -1.13 -23.22 -19.85
CA LYS A 487 -0.08 -22.51 -20.61
C LYS A 487 -0.67 -21.62 -21.71
N ASP A 488 -1.56 -22.14 -22.55
CA ASP A 488 -2.22 -21.38 -23.63
C ASP A 488 -3.04 -20.21 -23.08
N LEU A 489 -3.73 -20.43 -21.96
CA LEU A 489 -4.41 -19.37 -21.22
C LEU A 489 -3.43 -18.32 -20.68
N TYR A 490 -2.30 -18.75 -20.12
CA TYR A 490 -1.28 -17.85 -19.55
C TYR A 490 -0.65 -16.98 -20.63
N SER A 491 -0.37 -17.52 -21.82
CA SER A 491 0.16 -16.73 -22.95
C SER A 491 -0.87 -15.75 -23.53
N LYS A 492 -2.16 -16.14 -23.61
CA LYS A 492 -3.24 -15.28 -24.14
C LYS A 492 -3.75 -14.21 -23.19
N THR A 493 -3.77 -14.49 -21.88
CA THR A 493 -4.49 -13.65 -20.89
C THR A 493 -3.68 -13.28 -19.65
N GLY A 494 -2.46 -13.80 -19.52
CA GLY A 494 -1.49 -13.45 -18.48
C GLY A 494 -0.77 -12.12 -18.74
N PRO A 495 0.35 -11.85 -18.05
CA PRO A 495 0.88 -12.66 -16.95
C PRO A 495 -0.04 -12.64 -15.73
N PHE A 496 0.07 -13.68 -14.91
CA PHE A 496 -0.60 -13.81 -13.61
C PHE A 496 0.45 -13.86 -12.51
N ASP A 497 0.27 -13.09 -11.43
CA ASP A 497 1.21 -13.04 -10.31
C ASP A 497 1.17 -14.30 -9.44
N GLY A 498 0.04 -15.00 -9.37
CA GLY A 498 -0.13 -16.19 -8.54
C GLY A 498 -1.31 -17.05 -8.97
N ILE A 499 -1.40 -18.23 -8.38
CA ILE A 499 -2.42 -19.24 -8.71
C ILE A 499 -3.22 -19.61 -7.46
N LEU A 500 -4.55 -19.59 -7.53
CA LEU A 500 -5.45 -20.00 -6.48
C LEU A 500 -6.23 -21.22 -6.94
N GLY A 501 -6.07 -22.33 -6.21
CA GLY A 501 -6.83 -23.54 -6.42
C GLY A 501 -7.80 -23.83 -5.27
N PHE A 502 -8.94 -24.43 -5.57
CA PHE A 502 -9.89 -24.94 -4.59
C PHE A 502 -10.18 -26.43 -4.84
N SER A 503 -10.14 -27.29 -3.83
CA SER A 503 -10.37 -28.74 -3.96
C SER A 503 -9.41 -29.34 -5.01
N GLN A 504 -9.91 -30.06 -6.02
CA GLN A 504 -9.11 -30.53 -7.15
C GLN A 504 -8.32 -29.42 -7.87
N GLY A 505 -8.84 -28.18 -7.92
CA GLY A 505 -8.10 -27.04 -8.46
C GLY A 505 -6.85 -26.71 -7.64
N ALA A 506 -6.81 -27.02 -6.35
CA ALA A 506 -5.61 -26.90 -5.51
C ALA A 506 -4.61 -28.03 -5.77
N ALA A 507 -5.08 -29.26 -6.02
CA ALA A 507 -4.21 -30.34 -6.48
C ALA A 507 -3.53 -29.98 -7.82
N MET A 508 -4.32 -29.48 -8.79
CA MET A 508 -3.80 -28.99 -10.07
C MET A 508 -2.81 -27.83 -9.88
N ALA A 509 -3.15 -26.82 -9.07
CA ALA A 509 -2.27 -25.68 -8.82
C ALA A 509 -0.92 -26.11 -8.19
N ALA A 510 -0.92 -27.11 -7.31
CA ALA A 510 0.32 -27.68 -6.76
C ALA A 510 1.15 -28.43 -7.84
N LEU A 511 0.51 -29.20 -8.72
CA LEU A 511 1.21 -29.86 -9.85
C LEU A 511 1.78 -28.84 -10.85
N VAL A 512 1.09 -27.72 -11.08
CA VAL A 512 1.61 -26.57 -11.86
C VAL A 512 2.87 -26.00 -11.20
N CYS A 513 2.84 -25.73 -9.89
CA CYS A 513 3.99 -25.21 -9.14
C CYS A 513 5.18 -26.19 -9.13
N LEU A 514 4.93 -27.51 -9.04
CA LEU A 514 5.96 -28.54 -9.16
C LEU A 514 6.63 -28.52 -10.54
N HIS A 515 5.83 -28.43 -11.61
CA HIS A 515 6.35 -28.43 -12.98
C HIS A 515 6.96 -27.09 -13.40
N GLN A 516 6.70 -26.00 -12.68
CA GLN A 516 7.18 -24.65 -12.98
C GLN A 516 8.70 -24.57 -13.18
N GLN A 517 9.48 -25.37 -12.45
CA GLN A 517 10.95 -25.44 -12.64
C GLN A 517 11.36 -25.94 -14.04
N LYS A 518 10.57 -26.84 -14.64
CA LYS A 518 10.76 -27.34 -16.02
C LYS A 518 10.12 -26.43 -17.09
N LEU A 519 9.27 -25.48 -16.67
CA LEU A 519 8.52 -24.56 -17.53
C LEU A 519 9.05 -23.12 -17.47
N LYS A 520 10.26 -22.94 -16.96
CA LYS A 520 10.89 -21.65 -16.70
C LYS A 520 11.06 -20.85 -18.01
N GLY A 521 10.33 -19.74 -18.12
CA GLY A 521 10.27 -18.90 -19.32
C GLY A 521 8.94 -18.99 -20.09
N GLU A 522 8.13 -20.03 -19.89
CA GLU A 522 6.79 -20.15 -20.50
C GLU A 522 5.67 -19.67 -19.56
N MET A 523 5.74 -20.05 -18.28
CA MET A 523 4.72 -19.77 -17.29
C MET A 523 5.31 -19.80 -15.88
N GLU A 524 5.11 -18.74 -15.10
CA GLU A 524 5.72 -18.58 -13.77
C GLU A 524 4.74 -17.91 -12.79
N PHE A 525 4.32 -18.66 -11.76
CA PHE A 525 3.53 -18.13 -10.66
C PHE A 525 4.42 -17.85 -9.45
N ARG A 526 4.21 -16.70 -8.82
CA ARG A 526 5.07 -16.20 -7.76
C ARG A 526 4.63 -16.65 -6.37
N PHE A 527 3.40 -17.17 -6.27
CA PHE A 527 2.82 -17.82 -5.11
C PHE A 527 1.63 -18.70 -5.48
N ALA A 528 1.29 -19.64 -4.60
CA ALA A 528 0.09 -20.46 -4.67
C ALA A 528 -0.87 -20.20 -3.48
N ILE A 529 -2.18 -20.32 -3.69
CA ILE A 529 -3.19 -20.37 -2.63
C ILE A 529 -3.99 -21.66 -2.81
N LEU A 530 -3.88 -22.57 -1.86
CA LEU A 530 -4.34 -23.96 -1.97
C LEU A 530 -5.43 -24.23 -0.94
N CYS A 531 -6.69 -24.13 -1.36
CA CYS A 531 -7.86 -24.25 -0.49
C CYS A 531 -8.42 -25.67 -0.51
N SER A 532 -8.47 -26.38 0.64
CA SER A 532 -8.84 -27.80 0.79
C SER A 532 -8.23 -28.69 -0.31
N GLY A 533 -6.91 -28.58 -0.52
CA GLY A 533 -6.20 -29.37 -1.54
C GLY A 533 -5.70 -30.72 -1.05
N PHE A 534 -5.29 -31.58 -1.98
CA PHE A 534 -4.69 -32.88 -1.73
C PHE A 534 -3.53 -33.12 -2.72
N ALA A 535 -2.58 -33.97 -2.35
CA ALA A 535 -1.49 -34.39 -3.24
C ALA A 535 -1.98 -35.46 -4.22
N VAL A 536 -1.69 -35.29 -5.53
CA VAL A 536 -2.02 -36.27 -6.58
C VAL A 536 -0.75 -36.89 -7.12
N ASN A 537 -0.67 -38.21 -7.07
CA ASN A 537 0.36 -39.06 -7.68
C ASN A 537 1.82 -38.56 -7.49
N MET A 538 2.09 -37.93 -6.34
CA MET A 538 3.39 -37.36 -5.95
C MET A 538 4.43 -38.42 -5.54
N ASN A 539 4.29 -39.67 -5.97
CA ASN A 539 4.99 -40.82 -5.35
C ASN A 539 6.53 -40.80 -5.50
N ASN A 540 7.06 -39.92 -6.36
CA ASN A 540 8.50 -39.69 -6.53
C ASN A 540 8.98 -38.32 -5.99
N CYS A 541 8.09 -37.51 -5.40
CA CYS A 541 8.45 -36.25 -4.74
C CYS A 541 8.72 -36.50 -3.26
N GLN A 542 9.90 -36.09 -2.80
CA GLN A 542 10.21 -36.06 -1.37
C GLN A 542 9.60 -34.80 -0.71
N GLN A 543 9.54 -34.81 0.63
CA GLN A 543 9.15 -33.64 1.41
C GLN A 543 10.02 -32.43 0.99
N GLY A 544 9.38 -31.31 0.66
CA GLY A 544 10.07 -30.11 0.19
C GLY A 544 10.39 -30.01 -1.31
N SER A 545 9.79 -30.83 -2.18
CA SER A 545 10.04 -30.79 -3.63
C SER A 545 9.52 -29.53 -4.35
N ILE A 546 8.59 -28.76 -3.77
CA ILE A 546 8.03 -27.55 -4.40
C ILE A 546 8.56 -26.27 -3.73
N ASN A 547 9.44 -25.56 -4.43
CA ASN A 547 9.94 -24.23 -4.05
C ASN A 547 9.10 -23.13 -4.72
N VAL A 548 7.88 -22.93 -4.21
CA VAL A 548 7.00 -21.80 -4.54
C VAL A 548 6.28 -21.39 -3.25
N PRO A 549 6.29 -20.11 -2.83
CA PRO A 549 5.56 -19.66 -1.63
C PRO A 549 4.07 -20.01 -1.69
N SER A 550 3.53 -20.66 -0.66
CA SER A 550 2.17 -21.20 -0.68
C SER A 550 1.37 -20.84 0.57
N LEU A 551 0.06 -20.61 0.38
CA LEU A 551 -0.91 -20.44 1.45
C LEU A 551 -1.91 -21.59 1.40
N HIS A 552 -1.83 -22.51 2.36
CA HIS A 552 -2.72 -23.65 2.49
C HIS A 552 -3.87 -23.29 3.43
N ILE A 553 -5.12 -23.48 2.99
CA ILE A 553 -6.31 -23.10 3.76
C ILE A 553 -7.29 -24.27 3.78
N PHE A 554 -7.54 -24.87 4.94
CA PHE A 554 -8.37 -26.09 5.01
C PHE A 554 -9.06 -26.28 6.38
N GLY A 555 -10.06 -27.16 6.41
CA GLY A 555 -10.77 -27.50 7.63
C GLY A 555 -9.87 -28.17 8.67
N ASN A 556 -9.92 -27.75 9.93
CA ASN A 556 -9.26 -28.45 11.04
C ASN A 556 -10.05 -29.71 11.46
N ASP A 557 -9.52 -30.46 12.42
CA ASP A 557 -10.12 -31.71 12.93
C ASP A 557 -11.53 -31.52 13.55
N LYS A 558 -11.91 -30.30 13.93
CA LYS A 558 -13.26 -29.94 14.40
C LYS A 558 -14.21 -29.56 13.26
N GLY A 559 -13.69 -29.00 12.17
CA GLY A 559 -14.46 -28.49 11.04
C GLY A 559 -15.03 -29.56 10.11
N LYS A 560 -14.65 -30.84 10.29
CA LYS A 560 -15.24 -32.01 9.61
C LYS A 560 -15.43 -31.81 8.11
N ASP A 561 -14.35 -31.44 7.41
CA ASP A 561 -14.34 -31.43 5.93
C ASP A 561 -14.63 -32.86 5.42
N ARG A 562 -15.86 -33.08 4.96
CA ARG A 562 -16.33 -34.39 4.49
C ARG A 562 -15.89 -34.69 3.05
N GLN A 563 -15.23 -33.76 2.37
CA GLN A 563 -14.77 -33.91 0.99
C GLN A 563 -13.27 -34.18 0.94
N ILE A 564 -12.46 -33.44 1.71
CA ILE A 564 -11.02 -33.61 1.78
C ILE A 564 -10.61 -33.70 3.24
N GLU A 565 -10.10 -34.87 3.65
CA GLU A 565 -9.59 -35.04 5.01
C GLU A 565 -8.46 -34.05 5.30
N ASN A 566 -8.47 -33.46 6.51
CA ASN A 566 -7.44 -32.52 6.96
C ASN A 566 -6.02 -33.06 6.70
N GLN A 567 -5.80 -34.35 7.00
CA GLN A 567 -4.50 -35.00 6.83
C GLN A 567 -4.01 -35.00 5.37
N ALA A 568 -4.91 -35.04 4.38
CA ALA A 568 -4.55 -34.93 2.96
C ALA A 568 -4.10 -33.51 2.59
N SER A 569 -4.67 -32.46 3.21
CA SER A 569 -4.23 -31.08 3.05
C SER A 569 -2.94 -30.78 3.81
N ARG A 570 -2.75 -31.33 5.03
CA ARG A 570 -1.46 -31.30 5.75
C ARG A 570 -0.36 -32.01 4.96
N HIS A 571 -0.66 -33.18 4.37
CA HIS A 571 0.28 -33.88 3.48
C HIS A 571 0.66 -33.02 2.27
N LEU A 572 -0.31 -32.41 1.57
CA LEU A 572 -0.01 -31.49 0.48
C LEU A 572 0.88 -30.32 0.91
N ALA A 573 0.68 -29.76 2.11
CA ALA A 573 1.54 -28.70 2.65
C ALA A 573 2.99 -29.16 2.91
N SER A 574 3.21 -30.44 3.23
CA SER A 574 4.55 -31.00 3.42
C SER A 574 5.36 -31.21 2.12
N VAL A 575 4.69 -31.23 0.96
CA VAL A 575 5.38 -31.33 -0.35
C VAL A 575 6.09 -30.01 -0.72
N PHE A 576 5.71 -28.89 -0.10
CA PHE A 576 6.37 -27.60 -0.24
C PHE A 576 7.60 -27.47 0.66
N GLU A 577 8.61 -26.74 0.20
CA GLU A 577 9.88 -26.56 0.92
C GLU A 577 9.68 -25.88 2.29
N ASN A 578 10.49 -26.28 3.29
CA ASN A 578 10.37 -25.76 4.65
C ASN A 578 10.55 -24.24 4.67
N GLY A 579 9.53 -23.51 5.15
CA GLY A 579 9.49 -22.05 5.15
C GLY A 579 8.75 -21.42 3.96
N CYS A 580 8.43 -22.18 2.90
CA CYS A 580 7.62 -21.70 1.79
C CYS A 580 6.11 -21.75 2.08
N SER A 581 5.64 -22.64 2.96
CA SER A 581 4.22 -22.85 3.25
C SER A 581 3.73 -22.10 4.49
N VAL A 582 2.57 -21.42 4.35
CA VAL A 582 1.78 -20.85 5.45
C VAL A 582 0.48 -21.64 5.55
N VAL A 583 0.13 -22.09 6.74
CA VAL A 583 -1.07 -22.92 6.97
C VAL A 583 -2.13 -22.14 7.76
N ILE A 584 -3.35 -22.15 7.25
CA ILE A 584 -4.55 -21.62 7.91
C ILE A 584 -5.56 -22.77 8.08
N GLU A 585 -5.68 -23.30 9.30
CA GLU A 585 -6.73 -24.27 9.63
C GLU A 585 -7.96 -23.57 10.24
N HIS A 586 -9.18 -24.02 9.90
CA HIS A 586 -10.43 -23.40 10.39
C HIS A 586 -11.56 -24.38 10.67
N ASP A 587 -12.49 -24.02 11.56
CA ASP A 587 -13.62 -24.89 11.98
C ASP A 587 -14.77 -24.98 10.94
N PHE A 588 -14.65 -24.37 9.76
CA PHE A 588 -15.76 -24.26 8.79
C PHE A 588 -15.81 -25.32 7.66
N GLY A 589 -15.00 -26.38 7.72
CA GLY A 589 -15.00 -27.46 6.72
C GLY A 589 -14.56 -27.02 5.31
N HIS A 590 -15.21 -27.53 4.26
CA HIS A 590 -14.80 -27.38 2.85
C HIS A 590 -15.13 -26.01 2.22
N ILE A 591 -14.64 -24.90 2.80
CA ILE A 591 -14.87 -23.53 2.31
C ILE A 591 -13.63 -22.65 2.42
N ILE A 592 -13.62 -21.49 1.74
CA ILE A 592 -12.61 -20.45 1.99
C ILE A 592 -13.13 -19.47 3.06
N PRO A 593 -12.49 -19.36 4.24
CA PRO A 593 -12.91 -18.48 5.32
C PRO A 593 -12.66 -17.01 4.96
N THR A 594 -13.72 -16.19 4.99
CA THR A 594 -13.65 -14.76 4.64
C THR A 594 -13.97 -13.81 5.81
N ARG A 595 -13.90 -14.31 7.05
CA ARG A 595 -14.03 -13.51 8.30
C ARG A 595 -12.66 -13.36 8.97
N PRO A 596 -12.42 -12.31 9.79
CA PRO A 596 -11.26 -12.25 10.67
C PRO A 596 -11.25 -13.45 11.64
N PRO A 597 -10.08 -13.94 12.08
CA PRO A 597 -8.73 -13.48 11.69
C PRO A 597 -8.29 -13.97 10.29
N TYR A 598 -8.93 -15.02 9.77
CA TYR A 598 -8.50 -15.74 8.56
C TYR A 598 -8.33 -14.86 7.32
N ILE A 599 -9.28 -13.96 7.06
CA ILE A 599 -9.16 -13.06 5.90
C ILE A 599 -8.00 -12.08 6.02
N ASP A 600 -7.61 -11.73 7.23
CA ASP A 600 -6.52 -10.78 7.46
C ASP A 600 -5.17 -11.48 7.33
N GLN A 601 -5.07 -12.75 7.70
CA GLN A 601 -3.94 -13.63 7.36
C GLN A 601 -3.82 -13.86 5.83
N ILE A 602 -4.94 -14.07 5.12
CA ILE A 602 -4.94 -14.16 3.64
C ILE A 602 -4.44 -12.84 3.01
N LYS A 603 -4.88 -11.68 3.54
CA LYS A 603 -4.38 -10.37 3.09
C LYS A 603 -2.91 -10.19 3.43
N GLU A 604 -2.44 -10.64 4.58
CA GLU A 604 -1.04 -10.52 5.01
C GLU A 604 -0.13 -11.33 4.10
N PHE A 605 -0.48 -12.60 3.83
CA PHE A 605 0.20 -13.41 2.82
C PHE A 605 0.24 -12.70 1.47
N LEU A 606 -0.91 -12.24 0.96
CA LEU A 606 -0.98 -11.53 -0.31
C LEU A 606 -0.19 -10.21 -0.33
N LYS A 607 -0.14 -9.46 0.77
CA LYS A 607 0.66 -8.23 0.89
C LYS A 607 2.15 -8.46 0.64
N ARG A 608 2.69 -9.61 1.04
CA ARG A 608 4.06 -10.05 0.69
C ARG A 608 4.30 -10.08 -0.82
N PHE A 609 3.24 -10.22 -1.63
CA PHE A 609 3.30 -10.25 -3.08
C PHE A 609 2.79 -8.96 -3.76
N ILE A 610 1.99 -8.11 -3.09
CA ILE A 610 1.57 -6.79 -3.65
C ILE A 610 2.80 -5.93 -3.91
N ALA A 611 3.70 -5.84 -2.92
CA ALA A 611 4.98 -5.13 -2.99
C ALA A 611 5.99 -5.79 -3.95
N TYR A 612 5.50 -6.57 -4.92
CA TYR A 612 6.24 -7.61 -5.60
C TYR A 612 5.60 -8.00 -6.96
N SER A 613 4.37 -7.53 -7.24
CA SER A 613 3.62 -7.73 -8.50
C SER A 613 4.37 -7.05 -9.64
N THR A 614 5.23 -7.80 -10.32
CA THR A 614 6.44 -7.28 -10.99
C THR A 614 7.16 -6.25 -10.12
N LYS A 615 8.09 -6.69 -9.26
CA LYS A 615 8.95 -5.77 -8.49
C LYS A 615 9.96 -5.06 -9.42
N LYS A 616 9.47 -4.15 -10.29
CA LYS A 616 9.92 -2.76 -10.17
C LYS A 616 9.62 -2.44 -8.71
N VAL A 617 10.64 -2.61 -7.88
CA VAL A 617 10.63 -1.94 -6.58
C VAL A 617 10.37 -0.47 -6.92
N TYR A 618 9.58 0.23 -6.10
CA TYR A 618 9.56 1.68 -6.23
C TYR A 618 10.96 2.18 -5.90
N ASP A 619 11.74 2.37 -6.96
CA ASP A 619 13.05 2.95 -6.89
C ASP A 619 12.84 4.44 -6.76
N ALA A 620 13.08 4.93 -5.55
CA ALA A 620 12.91 6.32 -5.20
C ALA A 620 14.10 7.18 -5.68
N GLY A 621 15.07 6.60 -6.39
CA GLY A 621 16.37 7.22 -6.68
C GLY A 621 17.38 7.10 -5.53
N GLN A 622 17.05 6.35 -4.48
CA GLN A 622 17.92 6.06 -3.35
C GLN A 622 17.55 4.73 -2.67
N PRO A 623 18.41 4.16 -1.82
CA PRO A 623 18.08 2.98 -1.03
C PRO A 623 16.81 3.16 -0.19
N THR A 624 16.01 2.11 -0.11
CA THR A 624 14.82 1.97 0.73
C THR A 624 14.82 0.55 1.31
N PRO A 625 14.04 0.24 2.36
CA PRO A 625 13.92 -1.12 2.88
C PRO A 625 13.40 -2.11 1.83
N ALA A 626 12.64 -1.62 0.84
CA ALA A 626 12.12 -2.43 -0.25
C ALA A 626 13.15 -2.70 -1.37
N THR A 627 14.09 -1.78 -1.64
CA THR A 627 15.16 -1.96 -2.65
C THR A 627 16.40 -2.64 -2.07
N HIS A 628 16.76 -2.33 -0.82
CA HIS A 628 17.99 -2.77 -0.16
C HIS A 628 17.72 -3.31 1.27
N PRO A 629 16.95 -4.40 1.44
CA PRO A 629 16.63 -4.97 2.76
C PRO A 629 17.85 -5.46 3.55
N GLN A 630 18.99 -5.69 2.88
CA GLN A 630 20.28 -6.01 3.50
C GLN A 630 21.00 -4.77 4.09
N LEU A 631 20.58 -3.56 3.70
CA LEU A 631 21.16 -2.30 4.14
C LEU A 631 20.23 -1.52 5.08
N MET A 632 18.92 -1.61 4.87
CA MET A 632 17.89 -0.82 5.55
C MET A 632 16.78 -1.69 6.11
N LYS A 633 16.37 -1.40 7.34
CA LYS A 633 15.24 -2.06 8.01
C LYS A 633 13.92 -1.37 7.70
N GLU A 634 12.82 -2.10 7.77
CA GLU A 634 11.48 -1.54 7.58
C GLU A 634 11.24 -0.36 8.53
N GLY A 635 10.78 0.77 8.00
CA GLY A 635 10.60 2.03 8.74
C GLY A 635 11.80 2.99 8.76
N GLU A 636 12.98 2.60 8.25
CA GLU A 636 14.13 3.50 8.04
C GLU A 636 13.99 4.35 6.77
N ILE A 637 14.42 5.62 6.85
CA ILE A 637 14.50 6.54 5.68
C ILE A 637 15.93 6.58 5.14
N THR A 638 16.92 6.52 6.03
CA THR A 638 18.33 6.30 5.71
C THR A 638 18.86 5.19 6.62
N PRO A 639 19.91 4.43 6.24
CA PRO A 639 20.36 3.27 7.01
C PRO A 639 20.63 3.61 8.47
N GLY A 640 19.92 2.94 9.38
CA GLY A 640 20.01 3.16 10.83
C GLY A 640 19.19 4.33 11.39
N ILE A 641 18.63 5.24 10.59
CA ILE A 641 17.77 6.35 11.05
C ILE A 641 16.32 6.12 10.63
N THR A 642 15.44 6.06 11.64
CA THR A 642 14.01 5.78 11.45
C THR A 642 13.23 6.99 10.95
N SER A 643 12.12 6.74 10.26
CA SER A 643 11.13 7.76 9.89
C SER A 643 10.58 8.53 11.10
N GLU A 644 10.40 7.85 12.23
CA GLU A 644 10.02 8.45 13.50
C GLU A 644 11.08 9.45 14.00
N GLU A 645 12.37 9.10 13.95
CA GLU A 645 13.45 10.02 14.34
C GLU A 645 13.50 11.26 13.43
N TYR A 646 13.31 11.09 12.12
CA TYR A 646 13.18 12.23 11.20
C TYR A 646 12.00 13.14 11.54
N MET A 647 10.82 12.59 11.88
CA MET A 647 9.68 13.39 12.35
C MET A 647 9.99 14.11 13.67
N GLN A 648 10.71 13.48 14.59
CA GLN A 648 11.14 14.10 15.86
C GLN A 648 12.15 15.24 15.65
N ARG A 649 13.11 15.10 14.72
CA ARG A 649 14.05 16.17 14.33
C ARG A 649 13.28 17.39 13.79
N ARG A 650 12.30 17.17 12.92
CA ARG A 650 11.44 18.23 12.36
C ARG A 650 10.60 18.91 13.43
N LYS A 651 10.02 18.15 14.36
CA LYS A 651 9.30 18.71 15.51
C LYS A 651 10.22 19.58 16.39
N LYS A 652 11.41 19.10 16.76
CA LYS A 652 12.42 19.87 17.53
C LYS A 652 12.80 21.19 16.83
N LEU A 653 12.89 21.19 15.50
CA LEU A 653 13.15 22.40 14.72
C LEU A 653 11.94 23.35 14.69
N LEU A 654 10.71 22.84 14.60
CA LEU A 654 9.50 23.65 14.77
C LEU A 654 9.40 24.27 16.17
N ASP A 655 9.73 23.51 17.22
CA ASP A 655 9.76 23.99 18.61
C ASP A 655 10.78 25.13 18.83
N PHE A 656 11.82 25.23 17.97
CA PHE A 656 12.77 26.34 17.96
C PHE A 656 12.33 27.56 17.13
N LEU A 657 11.41 27.36 16.19
CA LEU A 657 10.93 28.39 15.27
C LEU A 657 9.80 29.20 15.91
N PRO A 658 9.82 30.56 15.85
CA PRO A 658 8.71 31.40 16.27
C PRO A 658 7.37 30.98 15.63
N GLU A 659 6.26 31.22 16.33
CA GLU A 659 4.92 31.00 15.77
C GLU A 659 4.73 31.76 14.45
N ASN A 660 3.97 31.17 13.52
CA ASN A 660 3.79 31.67 12.16
C ASN A 660 5.12 32.07 11.49
N SER A 661 6.12 31.18 11.52
CA SER A 661 7.35 31.34 10.74
C SER A 661 7.61 30.13 9.84
N LEU A 662 8.43 30.35 8.83
CA LEU A 662 8.70 29.42 7.73
C LEU A 662 10.21 29.26 7.55
N ALA A 663 10.74 28.05 7.54
CA ALA A 663 12.14 27.78 7.23
C ALA A 663 12.29 27.11 5.85
N ILE A 664 13.18 27.62 5.01
CA ILE A 664 13.43 27.15 3.63
C ILE A 664 14.86 26.58 3.55
N VAL A 665 14.98 25.31 3.15
CA VAL A 665 16.26 24.61 2.99
C VAL A 665 16.28 23.93 1.62
N ALA A 666 17.28 24.21 0.79
CA ALA A 666 17.41 23.60 -0.53
C ALA A 666 18.41 22.43 -0.50
N ALA A 667 18.17 21.44 -1.37
CA ALA A 667 19.13 20.38 -1.63
C ALA A 667 20.42 20.95 -2.23
N ALA A 668 21.55 20.27 -2.01
CA ALA A 668 22.81 20.63 -2.63
C ALA A 668 22.72 20.57 -4.18
N PRO A 669 23.40 21.48 -4.90
CA PRO A 669 23.51 21.40 -6.34
C PRO A 669 24.50 20.30 -6.76
N THR A 670 24.24 19.66 -7.89
CA THR A 670 25.22 18.78 -8.54
C THR A 670 26.44 19.61 -8.96
N LYS A 671 27.62 19.27 -8.42
CA LYS A 671 28.89 19.91 -8.81
C LYS A 671 29.48 19.18 -10.02
N MET A 672 29.94 19.95 -11.01
CA MET A 672 30.52 19.42 -12.25
C MET A 672 32.06 19.45 -12.17
N MET A 673 32.71 18.34 -12.55
CA MET A 673 34.16 18.23 -12.74
C MET A 673 34.58 18.81 -14.10
N THR A 674 33.80 18.53 -15.12
CA THR A 674 33.84 19.17 -16.45
C THR A 674 32.40 19.41 -16.91
N ASP A 675 32.19 20.14 -18.00
CA ASP A 675 30.87 20.57 -18.50
C ASP A 675 29.79 19.47 -18.56
N VAL A 676 30.18 18.19 -18.70
CA VAL A 676 29.26 17.04 -18.77
C VAL A 676 29.52 15.93 -17.75
N VAL A 677 30.55 16.05 -16.89
CA VAL A 677 30.92 15.01 -15.90
C VAL A 677 30.67 15.52 -14.48
N PRO A 678 29.69 14.98 -13.73
CA PRO A 678 29.46 15.35 -12.34
C PRO A 678 30.50 14.73 -11.39
N TYR A 679 30.77 15.40 -10.27
CA TYR A 679 31.36 14.78 -9.09
C TYR A 679 30.33 13.87 -8.40
N ASN A 680 30.81 12.90 -7.61
CA ASN A 680 29.95 12.08 -6.74
C ASN A 680 29.10 12.96 -5.81
N PHE A 681 27.77 12.94 -5.99
CA PHE A 681 26.86 13.79 -5.23
C PHE A 681 27.03 13.60 -3.71
N ARG A 682 27.03 14.70 -2.96
CA ARG A 682 26.93 14.76 -1.50
C ARG A 682 25.83 15.77 -1.19
N GLN A 683 24.87 15.36 -0.37
CA GLN A 683 23.77 16.22 0.04
C GLN A 683 24.24 17.31 1.02
N ASP A 684 23.51 18.42 1.09
CA ASP A 684 23.65 19.36 2.21
C ASP A 684 23.24 18.70 3.52
N ALA A 685 24.05 18.86 4.58
CA ALA A 685 23.84 18.14 5.83
C ALA A 685 22.56 18.57 6.55
N ASP A 686 22.15 19.84 6.47
CA ASP A 686 20.89 20.30 7.07
C ASP A 686 19.68 19.78 6.29
N TYR A 687 19.71 19.85 4.96
CA TYR A 687 18.68 19.25 4.11
C TYR A 687 18.54 17.75 4.38
N LEU A 688 19.67 17.03 4.47
CA LEU A 688 19.69 15.59 4.77
C LEU A 688 19.17 15.28 6.18
N TYR A 689 19.51 16.10 7.19
CA TYR A 689 19.07 15.94 8.58
C TYR A 689 17.54 16.11 8.73
N ILE A 690 16.93 16.99 7.94
CA ILE A 690 15.50 17.30 7.96
C ILE A 690 14.68 16.27 7.16
N THR A 691 15.18 15.84 6.00
CA THR A 691 14.38 15.11 5.00
C THR A 691 14.74 13.63 4.82
N GLY A 692 16.01 13.26 5.03
CA GLY A 692 16.53 11.96 4.61
C GLY A 692 16.65 11.75 3.09
N CYS A 693 16.38 12.79 2.29
CA CYS A 693 16.48 12.73 0.83
C CYS A 693 17.93 12.94 0.37
N GLN A 694 18.48 11.95 -0.32
CA GLN A 694 19.88 11.88 -0.75
C GLN A 694 20.10 12.39 -2.20
N GLN A 695 19.13 13.12 -2.76
CA GLN A 695 19.12 13.53 -4.17
C GLN A 695 19.11 15.06 -4.37
N PRO A 696 19.64 15.57 -5.50
CA PRO A 696 19.68 17.00 -5.80
C PRO A 696 18.31 17.59 -6.16
N GLY A 697 18.25 18.92 -6.24
CA GLY A 697 17.16 19.66 -6.91
C GLY A 697 15.88 19.88 -6.11
N GLY A 698 15.71 19.23 -4.96
CA GLY A 698 14.57 19.48 -4.07
C GLY A 698 14.68 20.76 -3.23
N VAL A 699 13.54 21.30 -2.79
CA VAL A 699 13.47 22.37 -1.79
C VAL A 699 12.50 21.95 -0.68
N ALA A 700 13.00 21.89 0.55
CA ALA A 700 12.23 21.57 1.74
C ALA A 700 11.82 22.86 2.46
N VAL A 701 10.61 22.87 2.98
CA VAL A 701 10.01 23.98 3.70
C VAL A 701 9.39 23.44 4.98
N LEU A 702 9.76 24.02 6.11
CA LEU A 702 9.29 23.62 7.44
C LEU A 702 8.52 24.79 8.05
N GLY A 703 7.28 24.57 8.49
CA GLY A 703 6.46 25.62 9.11
C GLY A 703 5.33 25.05 9.97
N HIS A 704 4.89 25.82 10.97
CA HIS A 704 3.89 25.36 11.95
C HIS A 704 2.55 24.95 11.30
N ASP A 705 2.11 25.66 10.25
CA ASP A 705 0.85 25.39 9.56
C ASP A 705 0.91 24.22 8.55
N CYS A 706 2.12 23.86 8.09
CA CYS A 706 2.33 22.94 6.96
C CYS A 706 3.19 21.72 7.26
N GLY A 707 3.76 21.61 8.47
CA GLY A 707 4.72 20.57 8.81
C GLY A 707 5.94 20.63 7.87
N LEU A 708 6.33 19.49 7.32
CA LEU A 708 7.27 19.39 6.21
C LEU A 708 6.54 19.47 4.87
N CYS A 709 6.80 20.53 4.10
CA CYS A 709 6.44 20.65 2.70
C CYS A 709 7.68 20.43 1.81
N MET A 710 7.64 19.51 0.84
CA MET A 710 8.75 19.28 -0.10
C MET A 710 8.37 19.60 -1.54
N PHE A 711 9.18 20.43 -2.20
CA PHE A 711 9.12 20.68 -3.63
C PHE A 711 10.12 19.76 -4.35
N MET A 712 9.61 18.84 -5.16
CA MET A 712 10.38 17.73 -5.74
C MET A 712 10.60 17.90 -7.26
N PRO A 713 11.76 17.50 -7.80
CA PRO A 713 12.01 17.54 -9.25
C PRO A 713 10.97 16.78 -10.08
N GLU A 714 10.78 17.21 -11.32
CA GLU A 714 9.95 16.53 -12.32
C GLU A 714 10.86 15.97 -13.41
N PRO A 715 11.41 14.75 -13.24
CA PRO A 715 12.34 14.18 -14.21
C PRO A 715 11.63 13.85 -15.52
N SER A 716 12.24 14.24 -16.65
CA SER A 716 11.85 13.72 -17.95
C SER A 716 12.29 12.26 -18.11
N LEU A 717 11.74 11.57 -19.12
CA LEU A 717 12.23 10.23 -19.49
C LEU A 717 13.72 10.22 -19.86
N GLN A 718 14.25 11.35 -20.34
CA GLN A 718 15.67 11.52 -20.62
C GLN A 718 16.48 11.61 -19.33
N ASP A 719 16.02 12.37 -18.34
CA ASP A 719 16.73 12.49 -17.05
C ASP A 719 16.83 11.13 -16.37
N VAL A 720 15.73 10.35 -16.36
CA VAL A 720 15.72 8.99 -15.80
C VAL A 720 16.67 8.05 -16.54
N LEU A 721 16.78 8.17 -17.87
CA LEU A 721 17.68 7.35 -18.68
C LEU A 721 19.17 7.62 -18.38
N TRP A 722 19.53 8.85 -18.02
CA TRP A 722 20.92 9.26 -17.79
C TRP A 722 21.35 9.27 -16.32
N GLN A 723 20.42 9.55 -15.40
CA GLN A 723 20.72 9.82 -13.99
C GLN A 723 20.11 8.78 -13.03
N GLY A 724 19.23 7.90 -13.54
CA GLY A 724 18.43 6.99 -12.71
C GLY A 724 17.08 7.59 -12.31
N GLU A 725 16.24 6.79 -11.64
CA GLU A 725 14.95 7.27 -11.12
C GLU A 725 15.19 8.43 -10.13
N VAL A 726 14.31 9.42 -10.11
CA VAL A 726 14.43 10.61 -9.22
C VAL A 726 13.23 10.68 -8.30
N ALA A 727 13.45 11.00 -7.03
CA ALA A 727 12.42 11.17 -6.03
C ALA A 727 11.42 12.27 -6.44
N GLY A 728 10.21 11.85 -6.82
CA GLY A 728 9.09 12.74 -7.09
C GLY A 728 8.25 13.05 -5.84
N VAL A 729 7.09 13.69 -6.08
CA VAL A 729 6.08 14.00 -5.05
C VAL A 729 5.68 12.77 -4.23
N ASP A 730 5.48 11.63 -4.89
CA ASP A 730 5.09 10.37 -4.23
C ASP A 730 6.16 9.92 -3.22
N ALA A 731 7.46 10.01 -3.56
CA ALA A 731 8.55 9.67 -2.64
C ALA A 731 8.60 10.59 -1.41
N ALA A 732 8.31 11.89 -1.59
CA ALA A 732 8.26 12.84 -0.47
C ALA A 732 7.18 12.48 0.55
N LEU A 733 5.97 12.14 0.10
CA LEU A 733 4.87 11.73 0.98
C LEU A 733 5.12 10.34 1.58
N ASP A 734 5.39 9.34 0.73
CA ASP A 734 5.41 7.93 1.14
C ASP A 734 6.69 7.52 1.86
N ILE A 735 7.85 8.11 1.54
CA ILE A 735 9.16 7.72 2.08
C ILE A 735 9.68 8.77 3.06
N PHE A 736 9.82 10.03 2.64
CA PHE A 736 10.39 11.09 3.49
C PHE A 736 9.43 11.60 4.59
N LYS A 737 8.16 11.16 4.52
CA LYS A 737 7.06 11.54 5.43
C LYS A 737 6.86 13.05 5.48
N ALA A 738 6.88 13.68 4.32
CA ALA A 738 6.43 15.05 4.15
C ALA A 738 4.91 15.12 4.36
N ASP A 739 4.47 16.12 5.11
CA ASP A 739 3.05 16.42 5.35
C ASP A 739 2.40 16.98 4.08
N LEU A 740 3.17 17.73 3.28
CA LEU A 740 2.81 18.21 1.95
C LEU A 740 3.94 17.96 0.95
N ALA A 741 3.59 17.75 -0.32
CA ALA A 741 4.57 17.72 -1.39
C ALA A 741 3.99 18.28 -2.69
N TYR A 742 4.83 18.95 -3.47
CA TYR A 742 4.48 19.54 -4.75
C TYR A 742 5.59 19.33 -5.78
N PRO A 743 5.27 19.29 -7.08
CA PRO A 743 6.27 19.36 -8.12
C PRO A 743 7.01 20.72 -8.09
N ILE A 744 8.29 20.74 -8.45
CA ILE A 744 9.15 21.94 -8.39
C ILE A 744 8.61 23.08 -9.28
N SER A 745 7.88 22.78 -10.36
CA SER A 745 7.18 23.77 -11.18
C SER A 745 6.11 24.58 -10.43
N ARG A 746 5.56 24.03 -9.34
CA ARG A 746 4.57 24.70 -8.46
C ARG A 746 5.23 25.57 -7.39
N LEU A 747 6.55 25.50 -7.20
CA LEU A 747 7.28 26.27 -6.18
C LEU A 747 6.98 27.78 -6.23
N PRO A 748 7.01 28.47 -7.39
CA PRO A 748 6.76 29.91 -7.43
C PRO A 748 5.36 30.32 -6.92
N GLU A 749 4.33 29.50 -7.16
CA GLU A 749 2.96 29.78 -6.72
C GLU A 749 2.73 29.39 -5.25
N MET A 750 3.23 28.22 -4.82
CA MET A 750 3.00 27.74 -3.45
C MET A 750 3.87 28.48 -2.43
N LEU A 751 5.17 28.60 -2.71
CA LEU A 751 6.14 29.18 -1.77
C LEU A 751 5.92 30.68 -1.61
N SER A 752 5.53 31.40 -2.66
CA SER A 752 5.16 32.81 -2.52
C SER A 752 4.01 33.02 -1.53
N ARG A 753 2.96 32.19 -1.61
CA ARG A 753 1.82 32.27 -0.67
C ARG A 753 2.24 31.93 0.76
N MET A 754 3.10 30.92 0.95
CA MET A 754 3.66 30.58 2.27
C MET A 754 4.53 31.72 2.86
N ILE A 755 5.36 32.36 2.03
CA ILE A 755 6.17 33.51 2.44
C ILE A 755 5.29 34.70 2.82
N GLU A 756 4.23 34.98 2.04
CA GLU A 756 3.33 36.11 2.28
C GLU A 756 2.49 35.97 3.55
N SER A 757 2.05 34.74 3.90
CA SER A 757 1.35 34.47 5.16
C SER A 757 2.27 34.47 6.38
N SER A 758 3.56 34.14 6.20
CA SER A 758 4.54 34.05 7.30
C SER A 758 4.88 35.39 7.94
N SER A 759 5.11 35.39 9.25
CA SER A 759 5.63 36.55 9.99
C SER A 759 7.13 36.75 9.75
N ILE A 760 7.91 35.66 9.75
CA ILE A 760 9.36 35.61 9.59
C ILE A 760 9.70 34.43 8.67
N VAL A 761 10.66 34.64 7.77
CA VAL A 761 11.23 33.60 6.90
C VAL A 761 12.65 33.31 7.34
N PHE A 762 12.96 32.04 7.57
CA PHE A 762 14.30 31.54 7.84
C PHE A 762 14.84 30.81 6.61
N HIS A 763 16.12 30.93 6.34
CA HIS A 763 16.79 30.18 5.26
C HIS A 763 18.27 29.99 5.57
N ASN A 764 18.90 28.95 5.02
CA ASN A 764 20.35 28.77 5.14
C ASN A 764 21.09 29.66 4.12
N VAL A 765 21.81 30.67 4.60
CA VAL A 765 22.48 31.68 3.75
C VAL A 765 23.55 31.07 2.83
N LYS A 766 24.17 29.95 3.23
CA LYS A 766 25.22 29.27 2.44
C LYS A 766 24.68 28.32 1.37
N THR A 767 23.42 27.89 1.44
CA THR A 767 22.82 26.88 0.55
C THR A 767 21.60 27.42 -0.19
N THR A 768 21.55 28.74 -0.38
CA THR A 768 20.49 29.40 -1.14
C THR A 768 20.53 29.05 -2.62
N THR A 769 19.36 29.02 -3.25
CA THR A 769 19.19 28.84 -4.70
C THR A 769 18.36 29.98 -5.29
N SER A 770 18.67 30.37 -6.52
CA SER A 770 17.91 31.37 -7.28
C SER A 770 16.43 31.01 -7.42
N SER A 771 16.08 29.71 -7.43
CA SER A 771 14.71 29.24 -7.64
C SER A 771 13.69 29.78 -6.65
N TYR A 772 14.10 30.13 -5.41
CA TYR A 772 13.25 30.87 -4.47
C TYR A 772 13.73 32.31 -4.20
N MET A 773 15.02 32.61 -4.32
CA MET A 773 15.53 33.97 -4.07
C MET A 773 15.03 35.00 -5.09
N GLU A 774 14.68 34.56 -6.29
CA GLU A 774 14.20 35.45 -7.35
C GLU A 774 12.69 35.76 -7.26
N LEU A 775 11.95 35.09 -6.36
CA LEU A 775 10.53 35.33 -6.15
C LEU A 775 10.27 36.73 -5.59
N GLU A 776 9.26 37.41 -6.15
CA GLU A 776 8.77 38.72 -5.70
C GLU A 776 8.49 38.72 -4.18
N ALA A 777 7.80 37.68 -3.69
CA ALA A 777 7.49 37.50 -2.27
C ALA A 777 8.74 37.41 -1.39
N TYR A 778 9.76 36.67 -1.82
CA TYR A 778 11.03 36.55 -1.09
C TYR A 778 11.79 37.87 -1.06
N ARG A 779 11.93 38.54 -2.21
CA ARG A 779 12.59 39.86 -2.32
C ARG A 779 11.87 40.90 -1.43
N LYS A 780 10.54 40.88 -1.40
CA LYS A 780 9.72 41.71 -0.51
C LYS A 780 9.93 41.36 0.97
N ALA A 781 10.10 40.08 1.32
CA ALA A 781 10.44 39.66 2.68
C ALA A 781 11.84 40.16 3.10
N VAL A 782 12.84 40.09 2.22
CA VAL A 782 14.18 40.66 2.45
C VAL A 782 14.11 42.17 2.68
N ASN A 783 13.44 42.91 1.79
CA ASN A 783 13.28 44.37 1.90
C ASN A 783 12.55 44.81 3.18
N ASN A 784 11.67 43.95 3.72
CA ASN A 784 10.97 44.17 4.98
C ASN A 784 11.70 43.62 6.21
N CYS A 785 12.98 43.22 6.08
CA CYS A 785 13.79 42.63 7.14
C CYS A 785 13.18 41.38 7.81
N LYS A 786 12.31 40.65 7.10
CA LYS A 786 11.67 39.40 7.58
C LYS A 786 12.57 38.16 7.45
N VAL A 787 13.63 38.22 6.64
CA VAL A 787 14.49 37.07 6.35
C VAL A 787 15.63 36.96 7.36
N LYS A 788 15.85 35.76 7.90
CA LYS A 788 16.88 35.44 8.92
C LYS A 788 17.61 34.14 8.58
N ASP A 789 18.83 33.97 9.09
CA ASP A 789 19.57 32.72 8.91
C ASP A 789 18.96 31.57 9.73
N PHE A 790 18.77 30.42 9.11
CA PHE A 790 18.26 29.20 9.74
C PHE A 790 19.39 28.35 10.37
N SER A 791 20.64 28.55 9.96
CA SER A 791 21.77 27.68 10.35
C SER A 791 22.03 27.62 11.85
N VAL A 792 21.60 28.64 12.62
CA VAL A 792 21.66 28.64 14.08
C VAL A 792 20.81 27.52 14.68
N TYR A 793 19.62 27.26 14.12
CA TYR A 793 18.67 26.28 14.64
C TYR A 793 18.98 24.85 14.20
N THR A 794 19.44 24.66 12.97
CA THR A 794 19.85 23.35 12.46
C THR A 794 21.11 22.84 13.17
N HIS A 795 22.11 23.71 13.35
CA HIS A 795 23.30 23.39 14.14
C HIS A 795 22.95 23.15 15.63
N GLU A 796 22.04 23.92 16.24
CA GLU A 796 21.53 23.64 17.59
C GLU A 796 20.85 22.25 17.67
N ALA A 797 20.12 21.86 16.63
CA ALA A 797 19.48 20.56 16.57
C ALA A 797 20.49 19.40 16.43
N ARG A 798 21.50 19.55 15.55
CA ARG A 798 22.59 18.60 15.24
C ARG A 798 23.68 18.48 16.31
N LEU A 799 23.82 19.47 17.19
CA LEU A 799 24.91 19.54 18.18
C LEU A 799 24.96 18.29 19.08
N VAL A 800 23.81 17.89 19.62
CA VAL A 800 23.64 16.74 20.52
C VAL A 800 23.03 15.58 19.74
N LYS A 801 23.76 14.47 19.66
CA LYS A 801 23.46 13.31 18.80
C LYS A 801 22.52 12.33 19.48
N SER A 802 21.58 11.78 18.71
CA SER A 802 20.71 10.67 19.12
C SER A 802 21.51 9.36 19.29
N PRO A 803 20.97 8.33 19.98
CA PRO A 803 21.59 7.01 20.05
C PRO A 803 21.85 6.37 18.68
N ALA A 804 21.04 6.67 17.66
CA ALA A 804 21.21 6.16 16.31
C ALA A 804 22.34 6.90 15.56
N GLU A 805 22.42 8.22 15.70
CA GLU A 805 23.52 9.04 15.20
C GLU A 805 24.86 8.60 15.81
N LEU A 806 24.90 8.41 17.14
CA LEU A 806 26.08 7.91 17.85
C LEU A 806 26.45 6.47 17.49
N LYS A 807 25.52 5.68 16.95
CA LYS A 807 25.85 4.36 16.38
C LYS A 807 26.60 4.54 15.06
N LEU A 808 26.08 5.36 14.15
CA LEU A 808 26.71 5.62 12.84
C LEU A 808 28.09 6.25 12.98
N MET A 809 28.28 7.19 13.93
CA MET A 809 29.60 7.75 14.24
C MET A 809 30.58 6.69 14.75
N ARG A 810 30.18 5.83 15.70
CA ARG A 810 31.03 4.71 16.16
C ARG A 810 31.38 3.73 15.05
N ASP A 811 30.42 3.39 14.19
CA ASP A 811 30.66 2.52 13.04
C ASP A 811 31.67 3.17 12.07
N SER A 812 31.54 4.47 11.78
CA SER A 812 32.47 5.23 10.92
C SER A 812 33.89 5.31 11.53
N ALA A 813 34.00 5.61 12.82
CA ALA A 813 35.26 5.63 13.55
C ALA A 813 35.93 4.25 13.53
N SER A 814 35.17 3.18 13.76
CA SER A 814 35.66 1.80 13.70
C SER A 814 36.22 1.44 12.31
N ILE A 815 35.54 1.85 11.22
CA ILE A 815 36.02 1.67 9.85
C ILE A 815 37.36 2.39 9.65
N ALA A 816 37.44 3.67 10.03
CA ALA A 816 38.66 4.47 9.88
C ALA A 816 39.83 3.92 10.71
N CYS A 817 39.60 3.48 11.95
CA CYS A 817 40.62 2.84 12.79
C CYS A 817 41.17 1.56 12.14
N GLN A 818 40.30 0.66 11.67
CA GLN A 818 40.73 -0.58 11.00
C GLN A 818 41.49 -0.30 9.70
N ALA A 819 41.01 0.67 8.90
CA ALA A 819 41.68 1.10 7.68
C ALA A 819 43.07 1.69 7.96
N LEU A 820 43.23 2.47 9.04
CA LEU A 820 44.53 3.03 9.40
C LEU A 820 45.49 1.96 9.91
N ILE A 821 45.05 0.98 10.71
CA ILE A 821 45.89 -0.16 11.12
C ILE A 821 46.42 -0.90 9.89
N HIS A 822 45.56 -1.22 8.92
CA HIS A 822 45.96 -1.87 7.68
C HIS A 822 46.93 -1.00 6.84
N THR A 823 46.77 0.32 6.89
CA THR A 823 47.63 1.29 6.18
C THR A 823 49.00 1.44 6.86
N MET A 824 49.05 1.47 8.19
CA MET A 824 50.29 1.44 8.99
C MET A 824 51.12 0.21 8.63
N LEU A 825 50.53 -0.99 8.65
CA LEU A 825 51.21 -2.23 8.28
C LEU A 825 51.70 -2.21 6.81
N TYR A 826 50.90 -1.66 5.89
CA TYR A 826 51.28 -1.53 4.49
C TYR A 826 52.45 -0.55 4.27
N SER A 827 52.56 0.51 5.09
CA SER A 827 53.62 1.53 5.00
C SER A 827 55.04 0.98 5.16
N LYS A 828 55.20 -0.14 5.88
CA LYS A 828 56.49 -0.85 6.02
C LYS A 828 56.98 -1.46 4.71
N LEU A 829 56.06 -1.85 3.83
CA LEU A 829 56.37 -2.43 2.51
C LEU A 829 56.40 -1.36 1.42
N PHE A 830 55.49 -0.39 1.50
CA PHE A 830 55.28 0.66 0.50
C PHE A 830 55.21 2.05 1.15
N PRO A 831 56.36 2.61 1.56
CA PRO A 831 56.47 3.94 2.18
C PRO A 831 56.35 5.04 1.12
N ASP A 832 55.14 5.25 0.60
CA ASP A 832 54.80 6.24 -0.43
C ASP A 832 53.45 6.88 -0.12
N GLU A 833 53.39 8.22 -0.16
CA GLU A 833 52.22 8.97 0.30
C GLU A 833 50.96 8.66 -0.53
N GLY A 834 51.10 8.52 -1.84
CA GLY A 834 49.99 8.24 -2.75
C GLY A 834 49.49 6.81 -2.58
N MET A 835 50.41 5.86 -2.43
CA MET A 835 50.07 4.46 -2.13
C MET A 835 49.34 4.31 -0.79
N LEU A 836 49.74 5.06 0.23
CA LEU A 836 49.07 5.04 1.55
C LEU A 836 47.71 5.72 1.54
N SER A 837 47.58 6.85 0.84
CA SER A 837 46.28 7.50 0.60
C SER A 837 45.30 6.55 -0.09
N ALA A 838 45.74 5.86 -1.15
CA ALA A 838 44.93 4.88 -1.87
C ALA A 838 44.61 3.63 -1.03
N LYS A 839 45.57 3.16 -0.22
CA LYS A 839 45.37 2.02 0.70
C LYS A 839 44.30 2.33 1.75
N PHE A 840 44.34 3.51 2.35
CA PHE A 840 43.36 3.91 3.35
C PHE A 840 41.95 4.04 2.74
N GLU A 841 41.80 4.71 1.58
CA GLU A 841 40.50 4.82 0.91
C GLU A 841 39.96 3.42 0.54
N TYR A 842 40.81 2.54 -0.02
CA TYR A 842 40.42 1.17 -0.33
C TYR A 842 39.87 0.44 0.89
N GLU A 843 40.60 0.45 2.02
CA GLU A 843 40.19 -0.25 3.25
C GLU A 843 38.88 0.33 3.83
N CYS A 844 38.65 1.64 3.74
CA CYS A 844 37.37 2.25 4.15
C CYS A 844 36.22 1.80 3.26
N ARG A 845 36.39 1.86 1.94
CA ARG A 845 35.32 1.54 0.97
C ARG A 845 34.90 0.08 1.02
N VAL A 846 35.84 -0.86 1.17
CA VAL A 846 35.49 -2.29 1.28
C VAL A 846 34.76 -2.64 2.59
N ARG A 847 34.83 -1.78 3.61
CA ARG A 847 34.05 -1.89 4.86
C ARG A 847 32.71 -1.13 4.82
N GLY A 848 32.33 -0.54 3.69
CA GLY A 848 31.01 0.05 3.47
C GLY A 848 30.92 1.57 3.59
N ALA A 849 32.01 2.27 3.91
CA ALA A 849 32.04 3.74 3.83
C ALA A 849 31.82 4.20 2.38
N GLN A 850 30.94 5.19 2.17
CA GLN A 850 30.60 5.63 0.80
C GLN A 850 31.73 6.42 0.14
N ARG A 851 32.51 7.14 0.94
CA ARG A 851 33.57 8.07 0.54
C ARG A 851 34.47 8.41 1.72
N MET A 852 35.57 9.10 1.42
CA MET A 852 36.34 9.85 2.42
C MET A 852 35.55 11.07 2.91
N ALA A 853 35.68 11.40 4.20
CA ALA A 853 35.05 12.58 4.80
C ALA A 853 35.66 13.90 4.27
N PHE A 854 36.95 13.87 3.99
CA PHE A 854 37.76 14.94 3.38
C PHE A 854 38.92 14.30 2.58
N ASN A 855 39.67 15.10 1.82
CA ASN A 855 40.84 14.60 1.11
C ASN A 855 41.92 14.17 2.12
N PRO A 856 42.41 12.91 2.13
CA PRO A 856 43.46 12.46 3.02
C PRO A 856 44.67 13.40 3.00
N VAL A 857 45.20 13.74 4.17
CA VAL A 857 46.49 14.41 4.31
C VAL A 857 47.52 13.35 4.63
N VAL A 858 48.45 13.08 3.71
CA VAL A 858 49.50 12.06 3.87
C VAL A 858 50.87 12.71 3.70
N GLY A 859 51.42 13.22 4.81
CA GLY A 859 52.66 13.99 4.81
C GLY A 859 53.84 13.20 5.33
N GLY A 860 54.73 12.77 4.43
CA GLY A 860 56.01 12.13 4.75
C GLY A 860 57.13 13.15 5.01
N GLY A 861 57.82 13.01 6.16
CA GLY A 861 58.90 13.90 6.55
C GLY A 861 58.48 15.38 6.49
N PRO A 862 59.22 16.25 5.77
CA PRO A 862 58.87 17.68 5.63
C PRO A 862 57.43 17.97 5.20
N ASN A 863 56.78 17.09 4.43
CA ASN A 863 55.39 17.27 4.01
C ASN A 863 54.42 17.21 5.21
N GLY A 864 54.74 16.45 6.27
CA GLY A 864 53.97 16.42 7.52
C GLY A 864 53.96 17.76 8.26
N SER A 865 54.93 18.66 7.99
CA SER A 865 54.93 20.03 8.53
C SER A 865 53.99 21.00 7.78
N VAL A 866 53.24 20.52 6.78
CA VAL A 866 52.26 21.29 6.02
C VAL A 866 50.85 20.81 6.35
N ILE A 867 50.09 21.63 7.07
CA ILE A 867 48.88 21.24 7.81
C ILE A 867 47.76 20.66 6.91
N HIS A 868 47.52 21.26 5.75
CA HIS A 868 46.58 20.79 4.73
C HIS A 868 47.33 20.24 3.50
N TYR A 869 48.37 19.42 3.71
CA TYR A 869 49.10 18.79 2.60
C TYR A 869 48.21 17.79 1.86
N SER A 870 47.85 18.10 0.63
CA SER A 870 46.90 17.30 -0.18
C SER A 870 47.48 16.74 -1.48
N ARG A 871 48.80 16.86 -1.68
CA ARG A 871 49.46 16.38 -2.90
C ARG A 871 49.67 14.87 -2.89
N ASN A 872 50.05 14.31 -1.75
CA ASN A 872 50.27 12.88 -1.50
C ASN A 872 51.07 12.21 -2.64
N ASP A 873 52.22 12.79 -3.01
CA ASP A 873 52.94 12.47 -4.25
C ASP A 873 54.44 12.19 -4.06
N GLN A 874 54.91 12.03 -2.82
CA GLN A 874 56.31 11.72 -2.51
C GLN A 874 56.50 10.33 -1.90
N LYS A 875 57.68 9.77 -2.18
CA LYS A 875 58.20 8.61 -1.46
C LYS A 875 58.73 9.03 -0.09
N ILE A 876 58.28 8.32 0.96
CA ILE A 876 58.71 8.53 2.33
C ILE A 876 60.09 7.86 2.51
N LYS A 877 61.07 8.61 3.01
CA LYS A 877 62.44 8.11 3.20
C LYS A 877 62.59 7.45 4.56
N ASP A 878 63.54 6.52 4.66
CA ASP A 878 63.96 5.96 5.94
C ASP A 878 64.37 7.08 6.93
N GLY A 879 64.14 6.84 8.22
CA GLY A 879 64.32 7.82 9.29
C GLY A 879 63.32 8.99 9.30
N ASN A 880 62.26 8.99 8.49
CA ASN A 880 61.19 10.00 8.55
C ASN A 880 59.90 9.42 9.15
N LEU A 881 59.11 10.29 9.76
CA LEU A 881 57.71 10.01 10.10
C LEU A 881 56.80 10.19 8.88
N VAL A 882 55.62 9.59 8.93
CA VAL A 882 54.45 9.98 8.14
C VAL A 882 53.35 10.44 9.08
N LEU A 883 52.75 11.59 8.79
CA LEU A 883 51.51 12.07 9.39
C LEU A 883 50.38 11.70 8.42
N MET A 884 49.41 10.90 8.89
CA MET A 884 48.17 10.64 8.17
C MET A 884 46.98 11.14 8.97
N ASP A 885 46.28 12.10 8.39
CA ASP A 885 45.03 12.66 8.86
C ASP A 885 43.93 12.29 7.85
N VAL A 886 42.94 11.55 8.36
CA VAL A 886 42.03 10.72 7.57
C VAL A 886 40.69 10.50 8.29
N GLY A 887 39.62 10.54 7.51
CA GLY A 887 38.27 10.25 7.98
C GLY A 887 37.40 9.70 6.86
N CYS A 888 36.40 8.87 7.19
CA CYS A 888 35.44 8.34 6.22
C CYS A 888 34.01 8.78 6.53
N GLU A 889 33.14 8.75 5.52
CA GLU A 889 31.70 8.94 5.68
C GLU A 889 30.97 7.59 5.65
N LEU A 890 30.14 7.37 6.66
CA LEU A 890 29.18 6.27 6.72
C LEU A 890 27.76 6.83 6.93
N HIS A 891 26.91 6.67 5.92
CA HIS A 891 25.49 7.03 5.92
C HIS A 891 25.18 8.49 6.28
N GLY A 892 26.13 9.40 5.97
CA GLY A 892 26.01 10.83 6.22
C GLY A 892 26.55 11.29 7.57
N TYR A 893 27.23 10.42 8.33
CA TYR A 893 28.04 10.77 9.50
C TYR A 893 29.51 10.49 9.19
N VAL A 894 30.41 11.32 9.72
CA VAL A 894 31.85 11.24 9.45
C VAL A 894 32.65 10.80 10.67
N SER A 895 33.79 10.17 10.40
CA SER A 895 34.90 10.01 11.33
C SER A 895 36.02 11.00 10.99
N ASP A 896 36.90 11.25 11.95
CA ASP A 896 38.01 12.19 11.82
C ASP A 896 39.15 11.83 12.79
N LEU A 897 40.30 11.37 12.25
CA LEU A 897 41.44 10.99 13.09
C LEU A 897 42.80 11.12 12.39
N THR A 898 43.74 11.69 13.15
CA THR A 898 45.15 11.77 12.78
C THR A 898 46.03 10.81 13.60
N ARG A 899 46.97 10.13 12.93
CA ARG A 899 48.13 9.49 13.56
C ARG A 899 49.42 9.87 12.85
N THR A 900 50.50 9.88 13.62
CA THR A 900 51.86 10.04 13.10
C THR A 900 52.70 8.83 13.52
N TRP A 901 53.47 8.22 12.61
CA TRP A 901 54.34 7.06 12.89
C TRP A 901 55.54 6.98 11.91
N PRO A 902 56.61 6.25 12.25
CA PRO A 902 57.70 5.93 11.32
C PRO A 902 57.35 4.70 10.47
N PRO A 903 57.23 4.76 9.14
CA PRO A 903 56.90 3.58 8.32
C PRO A 903 57.88 2.40 8.48
N PHE A 904 59.13 2.71 8.81
CA PHE A 904 60.21 1.74 9.04
C PHE A 904 60.28 1.20 10.48
N GLY A 905 59.26 1.50 11.31
CA GLY A 905 59.01 0.84 12.59
C GLY A 905 59.82 1.29 13.81
N ASN A 906 60.64 2.35 13.68
CA ASN A 906 61.46 2.87 14.79
C ASN A 906 61.36 4.39 14.85
N PHE A 907 61.05 4.95 16.01
CA PHE A 907 61.17 6.39 16.24
C PHE A 907 62.66 6.76 16.40
N SER A 908 62.97 8.04 16.22
CA SER A 908 64.29 8.57 16.58
C SER A 908 64.17 9.29 17.93
N PRO A 909 65.25 9.47 18.71
CA PRO A 909 65.18 10.21 19.97
C PRO A 909 64.61 11.65 19.83
N VAL A 910 64.74 12.25 18.64
CA VAL A 910 64.18 13.56 18.32
C VAL A 910 62.67 13.47 18.00
N HIS A 911 62.22 12.36 17.41
CA HIS A 911 60.81 12.08 17.22
C HIS A 911 60.13 11.77 18.55
N GLU A 912 60.72 10.91 19.40
CA GLU A 912 60.23 10.57 20.74
C GLU A 912 60.01 11.83 21.59
N GLU A 913 61.04 12.68 21.71
CA GLU A 913 61.02 13.94 22.49
C GLU A 913 59.84 14.87 22.12
N LEU A 914 59.49 14.95 20.83
CA LEU A 914 58.33 15.73 20.37
C LEU A 914 57.01 14.95 20.48
N TYR A 915 57.01 13.67 20.13
CA TYR A 915 55.82 12.82 20.08
C TYR A 915 55.21 12.66 21.47
N ASP A 916 56.02 12.40 22.49
CA ASP A 916 55.57 12.27 23.88
C ASP A 916 54.89 13.55 24.39
N LEU A 917 55.42 14.72 24.05
CA LEU A 917 54.79 16.00 24.41
C LEU A 917 53.41 16.16 23.75
N ILE A 918 53.26 15.80 22.47
CA ILE A 918 51.97 15.84 21.78
C ILE A 918 51.01 14.80 22.35
N LEU A 919 51.48 13.58 22.62
CA LEU A 919 50.70 12.47 23.16
C LEU A 919 50.21 12.76 24.59
N GLU A 920 51.07 13.26 25.47
CA GLU A 920 50.69 13.66 26.83
C GLU A 920 49.70 14.85 26.80
N THR A 921 49.85 15.75 25.83
CA THR A 921 48.89 16.86 25.61
C THR A 921 47.54 16.32 25.14
N ASN A 922 47.50 15.41 24.16
CA ASN A 922 46.28 14.75 23.69
C ASN A 922 45.57 14.05 24.86
N LYS A 923 46.27 13.17 25.60
CA LYS A 923 45.72 12.46 26.77
C LYS A 923 45.09 13.41 27.78
N LYS A 924 45.79 14.48 28.15
CA LYS A 924 45.30 15.46 29.13
C LYS A 924 44.13 16.31 28.62
N CYS A 925 44.10 16.64 27.32
CA CYS A 925 42.96 17.33 26.72
C CYS A 925 41.72 16.42 26.66
N VAL A 926 41.91 15.14 26.31
CA VAL A 926 40.85 14.11 26.35
C VAL A 926 40.31 13.92 27.78
N GLU A 927 41.16 13.88 28.81
CA GLU A 927 40.74 13.83 30.22
C GLU A 927 39.85 15.02 30.66
N MET A 928 39.95 16.17 29.98
CA MET A 928 39.13 17.35 30.25
C MET A 928 37.76 17.33 29.58
N CYS A 929 37.52 16.43 28.63
CA CYS A 929 36.26 16.28 27.91
C CYS A 929 35.19 15.72 28.86
N ARG A 930 34.34 16.59 29.40
CA ARG A 930 33.24 16.21 30.29
C ARG A 930 32.14 17.26 30.26
N PRO A 931 30.91 16.95 30.71
CA PRO A 931 29.84 17.93 30.83
C PRO A 931 30.30 19.17 31.62
N GLY A 932 30.02 20.35 31.08
CA GLY A 932 30.38 21.63 31.69
C GLY A 932 31.69 22.25 31.16
N THR A 933 32.68 21.47 30.73
CA THR A 933 33.90 22.01 30.08
C THR A 933 33.57 22.56 28.69
N SER A 934 34.28 23.57 28.19
CA SER A 934 34.18 24.09 26.82
C SER A 934 35.42 23.76 25.97
N ILE A 935 35.27 23.74 24.63
CA ILE A 935 36.39 23.55 23.69
C ILE A 935 37.46 24.65 23.90
N ARG A 936 37.04 25.89 24.21
CA ARG A 936 37.96 27.00 24.51
C ARG A 936 38.87 26.72 25.71
N GLU A 937 38.35 26.15 26.78
CA GLU A 937 39.13 25.86 27.99
C GLU A 937 40.15 24.75 27.73
N ILE A 938 39.76 23.72 26.98
CA ILE A 938 40.67 22.64 26.54
C ILE A 938 41.75 23.21 25.62
N HIS A 939 41.39 24.14 24.71
CA HIS A 939 42.35 24.79 23.81
C HIS A 939 43.38 25.61 24.58
N ARG A 940 42.94 26.42 25.55
CA ARG A 940 43.85 27.21 26.40
C ARG A 940 44.82 26.31 27.17
N TYR A 941 44.33 25.21 27.74
CA TYR A 941 45.18 24.24 28.43
C TYR A 941 46.22 23.62 27.48
N SER A 942 45.80 23.23 26.27
CA SER A 942 46.69 22.70 25.24
C SER A 942 47.78 23.71 24.85
N GLU A 943 47.40 24.96 24.55
CA GLU A 943 48.35 26.04 24.26
C GLU A 943 49.35 26.25 25.40
N GLU A 944 48.89 26.35 26.66
CA GLU A 944 49.75 26.55 27.82
C GLU A 944 50.75 25.40 28.00
N LYS A 945 50.28 24.15 27.84
CA LYS A 945 51.11 22.95 27.94
C LYS A 945 52.14 22.84 26.82
N LEU A 946 51.73 23.06 25.56
CA LEU A 946 52.62 23.01 24.40
C LEU A 946 53.62 24.17 24.39
N ARG A 947 53.21 25.40 24.74
CA ARG A 947 54.13 26.55 24.89
C ARG A 947 55.21 26.28 25.93
N ARG A 948 54.87 25.61 27.04
CA ARG A 948 55.83 25.21 28.06
C ARG A 948 56.77 24.11 27.54
N GLY A 949 56.24 23.01 27.01
CA GLY A 949 57.05 21.91 26.50
C GLY A 949 57.99 22.33 25.35
N PHE A 950 57.51 23.14 24.40
CA PHE A 950 58.33 23.66 23.31
C PHE A 950 59.46 24.60 23.78
N LYS A 951 59.32 25.27 24.94
CA LYS A 951 60.41 26.03 25.58
C LYS A 951 61.42 25.09 26.24
N GLU A 952 60.94 24.05 26.93
CA GLU A 952 61.78 23.04 27.60
C GLU A 952 62.63 22.25 26.59
N ILE A 953 62.05 21.87 25.44
CA ILE A 953 62.73 21.23 24.29
C ILE A 953 63.63 22.21 23.50
N GLY A 954 63.41 23.52 23.66
CA GLY A 954 64.24 24.57 23.05
C GLY A 954 63.85 24.99 21.62
N ILE A 955 62.70 24.56 21.10
CA ILE A 955 62.20 25.02 19.77
C ILE A 955 61.46 26.36 19.84
N LEU A 956 60.87 26.72 20.98
CA LEU A 956 60.11 27.96 21.16
C LEU A 956 60.87 28.96 22.06
N LYS A 957 61.55 29.93 21.45
CA LYS A 957 62.29 30.99 22.18
C LYS A 957 61.38 32.09 22.77
N ASN A 958 60.18 32.29 22.22
CA ASN A 958 59.25 33.37 22.59
C ASN A 958 57.81 32.98 22.23
N ASP A 959 56.87 33.13 23.17
CA ASP A 959 55.44 32.79 23.01
C ASP A 959 54.77 33.40 21.77
N ARG A 960 55.23 34.57 21.31
CA ARG A 960 54.72 35.21 20.09
C ARG A 960 54.96 34.38 18.82
N ARG A 961 55.86 33.40 18.85
CA ARG A 961 56.16 32.49 17.73
C ARG A 961 55.44 31.15 17.81
N TYR A 962 54.64 30.88 18.85
CA TYR A 962 53.92 29.62 19.01
C TYR A 962 53.03 29.29 17.81
N ALA A 963 52.33 30.28 17.26
CA ALA A 963 51.48 30.11 16.07
C ALA A 963 52.25 29.70 14.79
N LEU A 964 53.60 29.77 14.78
CA LEU A 964 54.41 29.21 13.69
C LEU A 964 54.66 27.70 13.86
N LEU A 965 54.49 27.17 15.07
CA LEU A 965 54.66 25.76 15.43
C LEU A 965 53.32 25.04 15.52
N ASN A 966 52.27 25.71 16.00
CA ASN A 966 50.90 25.21 15.98
C ASN A 966 49.90 26.37 15.79
N PRO A 967 49.31 26.53 14.59
CA PRO A 967 48.26 27.51 14.31
C PRO A 967 46.82 26.94 14.35
N THR A 968 46.62 25.66 14.70
CA THR A 968 45.29 25.03 14.69
C THR A 968 44.55 25.23 16.01
N ASN A 969 43.23 24.96 16.01
CA ASN A 969 42.48 24.81 17.26
C ASN A 969 42.86 23.47 17.91
N ILE A 970 42.32 23.20 19.11
CA ILE A 970 42.48 21.87 19.74
C ILE A 970 41.48 20.84 19.21
N GLY A 971 40.52 21.26 18.39
CA GLY A 971 39.39 20.46 17.94
C GLY A 971 38.17 21.31 17.62
N HIS A 972 37.15 20.62 17.12
CA HIS A 972 35.88 21.16 16.63
C HIS A 972 34.73 20.20 16.95
N TYR A 973 33.49 20.61 16.72
CA TYR A 973 32.36 19.68 16.73
C TYR A 973 32.42 18.75 15.52
N LEU A 974 32.01 17.50 15.71
CA LEU A 974 31.98 16.45 14.67
C LEU A 974 30.56 15.86 14.57
N GLY A 975 30.16 15.42 13.38
CA GLY A 975 28.83 14.85 13.16
C GLY A 975 28.57 14.43 11.71
N MET A 976 27.68 15.16 11.03
CA MET A 976 27.38 14.95 9.61
C MET A 976 28.39 15.66 8.69
N ASP A 977 29.05 16.69 9.21
CA ASP A 977 30.22 17.32 8.59
C ASP A 977 31.43 17.20 9.54
N VAL A 978 32.63 17.36 8.97
CA VAL A 978 33.92 17.30 9.68
C VAL A 978 33.97 18.43 10.72
N HIS A 979 33.90 19.68 10.25
CA HIS A 979 33.68 20.86 11.09
C HIS A 979 32.17 21.13 11.24
N ASP A 980 31.48 20.30 12.02
CA ASP A 980 30.03 20.39 12.23
C ASP A 980 29.64 21.67 13.00
N SER A 981 28.37 22.07 12.88
CA SER A 981 27.70 23.00 13.79
C SER A 981 28.38 24.38 13.94
N SER A 982 29.01 24.85 12.85
CA SER A 982 29.89 26.04 12.80
C SER A 982 29.31 27.40 13.26
N SER A 983 28.00 27.48 13.56
CA SER A 983 27.39 28.67 14.18
C SER A 983 27.44 28.65 15.72
N ILE A 984 27.77 27.50 16.32
CA ILE A 984 27.89 27.32 17.77
C ILE A 984 29.31 27.68 18.22
N GLY A 985 29.44 28.63 19.13
CA GLY A 985 30.74 29.06 19.68
C GLY A 985 31.43 27.99 20.56
N TYR A 986 32.77 27.96 20.51
CA TYR A 986 33.61 27.03 21.27
C TYR A 986 33.72 27.34 22.78
N ASP A 987 33.18 28.48 23.21
CA ASP A 987 33.09 28.91 24.60
C ASP A 987 31.84 28.30 25.31
N ARG A 988 31.04 27.51 24.59
CA ARG A 988 29.84 26.86 25.12
C ARG A 988 30.20 25.63 25.98
N PRO A 989 29.59 25.46 27.17
CA PRO A 989 29.71 24.22 27.93
C PRO A 989 29.20 23.00 27.16
N LEU A 990 30.03 21.98 27.08
CA LEU A 990 29.73 20.69 26.47
C LEU A 990 28.66 19.95 27.28
N LYS A 991 27.87 19.13 26.58
CA LYS A 991 26.77 18.33 27.14
C LYS A 991 26.90 16.87 26.71
N PRO A 992 26.32 15.92 27.45
CA PRO A 992 26.20 14.53 27.01
C PRO A 992 25.61 14.43 25.60
N GLY A 993 26.14 13.54 24.77
CA GLY A 993 25.75 13.36 23.37
C GLY A 993 26.40 14.33 22.37
N VAL A 994 27.21 15.29 22.81
CA VAL A 994 28.08 16.09 21.91
C VAL A 994 29.31 15.27 21.56
N VAL A 995 29.75 15.32 20.29
CA VAL A 995 31.01 14.73 19.82
C VAL A 995 31.94 15.84 19.31
N ILE A 996 33.21 15.77 19.69
CA ILE A 996 34.27 16.70 19.29
C ILE A 996 35.56 15.95 18.92
N THR A 997 36.45 16.58 18.15
CA THR A 997 37.84 16.13 17.98
C THR A 997 38.75 16.68 19.09
N ILE A 998 39.89 16.01 19.34
CA ILE A 998 40.99 16.51 20.19
C ILE A 998 42.32 16.27 19.48
N GLU A 999 42.88 17.31 18.85
CA GLU A 999 43.89 17.26 17.77
C GLU A 999 45.19 18.07 18.00
N PRO A 1000 45.87 17.99 19.17
CA PRO A 1000 47.11 18.72 19.35
C PRO A 1000 48.20 18.27 18.36
N GLY A 1001 49.06 19.21 17.97
CA GLY A 1001 50.18 18.92 17.08
C GLY A 1001 51.30 19.97 17.12
N VAL A 1002 52.34 19.70 16.34
CA VAL A 1002 53.50 20.55 16.08
C VAL A 1002 53.92 20.41 14.62
N TYR A 1003 54.22 21.54 13.98
CA TYR A 1003 54.63 21.62 12.59
C TYR A 1003 55.88 22.51 12.50
N ILE A 1004 57.00 21.96 12.06
CA ILE A 1004 58.30 22.64 12.07
C ILE A 1004 58.84 22.74 10.63
N PRO A 1005 58.25 23.59 9.77
CA PRO A 1005 58.78 23.80 8.43
C PRO A 1005 60.18 24.43 8.50
N SER A 1006 61.03 24.14 7.51
CA SER A 1006 62.47 24.51 7.48
C SER A 1006 62.79 26.01 7.55
N LEU A 1007 61.76 26.87 7.57
CA LEU A 1007 61.85 28.34 7.70
C LEU A 1007 61.75 28.82 9.17
N VAL A 1008 61.44 27.93 10.12
CA VAL A 1008 61.37 28.24 11.55
C VAL A 1008 62.78 28.29 12.13
N ASP A 1009 63.10 29.38 12.84
CA ASP A 1009 64.39 29.52 13.56
C ASP A 1009 64.37 28.69 14.86
N CYS A 1010 64.74 27.41 14.72
CA CYS A 1010 64.91 26.43 15.80
C CYS A 1010 66.14 25.52 15.48
N PRO A 1011 66.53 24.59 16.37
CA PRO A 1011 67.63 23.67 16.07
C PRO A 1011 67.34 22.77 14.87
N GLU A 1012 68.31 22.66 13.95
CA GLU A 1012 68.15 21.98 12.65
C GLU A 1012 67.65 20.52 12.74
N ARG A 1013 67.97 19.82 13.85
CA ARG A 1013 67.49 18.46 14.13
C ARG A 1013 65.96 18.32 14.09
N PHE A 1014 65.23 19.42 14.26
CA PHE A 1014 63.76 19.44 14.27
C PHE A 1014 63.12 19.85 12.94
N HIS A 1015 63.90 20.30 11.95
CA HIS A 1015 63.36 20.83 10.70
C HIS A 1015 62.68 19.74 9.86
N GLY A 1016 61.49 20.06 9.36
CA GLY A 1016 60.67 19.15 8.58
C GLY A 1016 59.87 18.14 9.42
N ILE A 1017 59.89 18.22 10.75
CA ILE A 1017 59.03 17.37 11.58
C ILE A 1017 57.62 17.96 11.64
N GLY A 1018 56.63 17.11 11.39
CA GLY A 1018 55.22 17.36 11.69
C GLY A 1018 54.63 16.18 12.45
N ILE A 1019 53.94 16.45 13.56
CA ILE A 1019 53.27 15.45 14.39
C ILE A 1019 51.92 16.02 14.80
N ARG A 1020 50.84 15.28 14.53
CA ARG A 1020 49.51 15.48 15.10
C ARG A 1020 48.98 14.13 15.60
N ILE A 1021 48.27 14.15 16.72
CA ILE A 1021 47.63 12.97 17.32
C ILE A 1021 46.22 13.36 17.71
N GLU A 1022 45.23 12.75 17.07
CA GLU A 1022 43.85 13.19 17.15
C GLU A 1022 42.88 12.05 17.44
N ASP A 1023 41.88 12.33 18.27
CA ASP A 1023 40.84 11.37 18.60
C ASP A 1023 39.45 12.01 18.62
N GLU A 1024 38.44 11.21 18.26
CA GLU A 1024 37.03 11.56 18.39
C GLU A 1024 36.55 11.28 19.81
N VAL A 1025 35.93 12.28 20.45
CA VAL A 1025 35.51 12.22 21.84
C VAL A 1025 34.04 12.54 21.97
N LEU A 1026 33.24 11.53 22.32
CA LEU A 1026 31.85 11.66 22.75
C LEU A 1026 31.82 12.07 24.22
N ILE A 1027 31.09 13.13 24.53
CA ILE A 1027 30.80 13.54 25.90
C ILE A 1027 29.67 12.66 26.46
N THR A 1028 29.89 12.08 27.65
CA THR A 1028 28.94 11.22 28.36
C THR A 1028 28.44 11.89 29.64
N GLU A 1029 27.45 11.31 30.32
CA GLU A 1029 26.88 11.86 31.57
C GLU A 1029 27.92 12.13 32.68
N SER A 1030 29.01 11.37 32.73
CA SER A 1030 30.03 11.44 33.78
C SER A 1030 31.44 11.80 33.28
N GLY A 1031 31.64 12.00 31.97
CA GLY A 1031 32.95 12.21 31.36
C GLY A 1031 32.91 12.09 29.85
N TYR A 1032 33.64 11.12 29.30
CA TYR A 1032 33.80 10.92 27.86
C TYR A 1032 33.90 9.44 27.46
N GLU A 1033 33.74 9.19 26.17
CA GLU A 1033 34.07 7.96 25.45
C GLU A 1033 34.92 8.36 24.22
N VAL A 1034 36.04 7.67 23.99
CA VAL A 1034 36.88 7.91 22.80
C VAL A 1034 36.47 6.93 21.71
N LEU A 1035 35.86 7.42 20.62
CA LEU A 1035 35.32 6.55 19.57
C LEU A 1035 36.43 5.87 18.75
N THR A 1036 37.59 6.54 18.68
CA THR A 1036 38.81 6.09 17.99
C THR A 1036 39.79 5.32 18.88
N ALA A 1037 39.37 4.85 20.06
CA ALA A 1037 40.28 4.23 21.06
C ALA A 1037 41.02 2.96 20.58
N SER A 1038 40.58 2.34 19.48
CA SER A 1038 41.15 1.10 18.95
C SER A 1038 42.42 1.28 18.10
N ILE A 1039 42.72 2.50 17.64
CA ILE A 1039 43.95 2.81 16.88
C ILE A 1039 45.09 3.20 17.85
N PRO A 1040 46.21 2.45 17.91
CA PRO A 1040 47.31 2.76 18.83
C PRO A 1040 47.90 4.16 18.60
N LYS A 1041 48.37 4.75 19.71
CA LYS A 1041 49.08 6.05 19.76
C LYS A 1041 50.20 6.10 20.80
N GLU A 1042 50.52 4.98 21.44
CA GLU A 1042 51.72 4.86 22.27
C GLU A 1042 52.89 4.44 21.37
N ILE A 1043 54.09 4.99 21.61
CA ILE A 1043 55.30 4.65 20.83
C ILE A 1043 55.54 3.14 20.82
N GLU A 1044 55.59 2.51 22.00
CA GLU A 1044 55.78 1.06 22.16
C GLU A 1044 54.76 0.23 21.37
N HIS A 1045 53.50 0.67 21.33
CA HIS A 1045 52.44 -0.03 20.60
C HIS A 1045 52.57 0.14 19.08
N LEU A 1046 52.97 1.31 18.60
CA LEU A 1046 53.21 1.57 17.17
C LEU A 1046 54.43 0.82 16.66
N GLU A 1047 55.54 0.85 17.39
CA GLU A 1047 56.75 0.09 17.05
C GLU A 1047 56.49 -1.42 17.11
N SER A 1048 55.78 -1.91 18.14
CA SER A 1048 55.38 -3.31 18.24
C SER A 1048 54.50 -3.75 17.06
N LEU A 1049 53.50 -2.95 16.68
CA LEU A 1049 52.62 -3.22 15.53
C LEU A 1049 53.41 -3.33 14.22
N LEU A 1050 54.32 -2.38 13.99
CA LEU A 1050 55.10 -2.31 12.75
C LEU A 1050 56.20 -3.38 12.72
N ASN A 1051 56.90 -3.64 13.83
CA ASN A 1051 58.03 -4.56 13.85
C ASN A 1051 57.60 -6.04 13.89
N ASN A 1052 56.54 -6.38 14.63
CA ASN A 1052 56.04 -7.77 14.71
C ASN A 1052 55.29 -8.24 13.44
N PHE A 1053 55.02 -7.34 12.49
CA PHE A 1053 54.56 -7.74 11.16
C PHE A 1053 55.71 -8.40 10.38
N ALA A 1054 55.80 -9.73 10.53
CA ALA A 1054 56.70 -10.59 9.78
C ALA A 1054 56.17 -10.81 8.36
N SER A 1055 57.02 -10.55 7.36
CA SER A 1055 56.66 -10.73 5.96
C SER A 1055 56.40 -12.20 5.62
N GLY A 1056 55.13 -12.58 5.59
CA GLY A 1056 54.67 -13.87 5.06
C GLY A 1056 54.96 -13.96 3.56
N GLY A 1057 56.16 -14.40 3.19
CA GLY A 1057 56.50 -14.74 1.81
C GLY A 1057 55.75 -16.01 1.39
N GLY A 1058 54.61 -15.85 0.73
CA GLY A 1058 53.79 -16.94 0.24
C GLY A 1058 52.71 -16.44 -0.72
N THR A 1059 52.82 -16.86 -1.99
CA THR A 1059 51.70 -16.83 -2.93
C THR A 1059 50.59 -17.76 -2.45
N ASP A 1060 49.33 -17.41 -2.77
CA ASP A 1060 48.09 -18.09 -2.38
C ASP A 1060 47.70 -18.06 -0.90
N THR A 1061 46.70 -17.23 -0.56
CA THR A 1061 45.39 -17.70 -0.05
C THR A 1061 44.42 -16.54 0.14
N GLY A 1062 43.58 -16.28 -0.87
CA GLY A 1062 42.40 -15.43 -0.72
C GLY A 1062 41.25 -16.18 -0.02
N ALA A 1063 41.44 -16.60 1.25
CA ALA A 1063 40.42 -17.26 2.06
C ALA A 1063 40.77 -17.39 3.57
N ALA A 1064 41.06 -16.28 4.26
CA ALA A 1064 41.01 -16.22 5.72
C ALA A 1064 40.81 -14.77 6.18
N LEU A 1065 40.00 -14.57 7.23
CA LEU A 1065 39.46 -13.28 7.74
C LEU A 1065 38.18 -12.78 7.04
N SER A 1066 37.11 -13.57 7.25
CA SER A 1066 35.71 -13.12 7.24
C SER A 1066 35.25 -12.89 8.67
#